data_AF-A0A497HMK5-F1
#
_entry.id   AF-A0A497HMK5-F1
#
_cell.length_a   1.000
_cell.length_b   1.000
_cell.length_c   1.000
_cell.angle_alpha   90.00
_cell.angle_beta   90.00
_cell.angle_gamma   90.00
#
_symmetry.space_group_name_H-M   'P 1'
#
loop_
_entity.id
_entity.type
_entity.pdbx_description
1 polymer ?
#
loop_
_entity_poly.entity_id
_entity_poly.type
_entity_poly.pdbx_seq_one_letter_code
_entity_poly.pdbx_strand_id
1 'polypeptide(L)'
;MQKRILLVMISLVMAAFIPYHSQAGSEEAPLELVDHLERTIYLNAGESAAFYFDPIKKEIKTDPSIGDLPAVVYEALNRTPGWVRENLTILFHRLPESYRETYARLILNCPEERYLDELTFSIAHTPVEVLTSNQVYPEVFLRNVEQLYSNDRYIDYADIVDYDDYSTLRYWVNSSGERVSHLLPREIYYWYVVHPKLTDEVPTLIDPSTGRPSPSGYFWRDYLFNHADPSYPPDTSTSTVLYPKATPPLLKDLLSGVETLWNLTSYRAPGGYLDNGTGNRRPFTYGDHAIERVSNWVEKTLPLNVREESKRIDGNPERSIQPVRIAHNHYGNCGELQDLTIAAARAALIPTRGVLNTGEDHVWCEFWERGWHHWDNYWSDGGTAVDNFHNYDADYPGSWGRELSAVFAWRGDDYIWTVTDKYTPTAEYTAEVVDSSGVPLDGATVVLATENFYNPDYLTIACWGETDLSGKAHFLIGDDRNYWGEANCRLGQDPPNSGGSIQVRSIITSSEAGRSYTSTYHIPGALPQPEATLVEGVRDGKYLLKVNYTVESAIMHSKNFFTGNTWCRMVEDGKWIDFYLTTSRGYSDFKGGRPFEALNITERSGGGELICRITDDDLHYAVFSNLRTLSTDRCIRVNVTVYYIPTVVITSPSSGSRYVHTEIVEITGTAASFAGVERVEWSIDGGEWEEAESTTADWSHFRIELDTTPLSQGEHRIDVRAVTVEGGMVYTSLLIYVYDSIFPGLNITSPQSGQEVVQGEALRVEGYCWDDYMVERLRLRMDGGEWVNITSSMDVGGRWSAEVPTEGLEVGEHTVEVEATDSSSHTSTASVEVYVTERVPPVVNITSPENGTFFPSGGSVLISGTVHDNWRLSSLMLYLDGERLKAIRTGPEGGEWECTLSTAELPDGPHTVKAVAEDSEGNMNSSSVTFFVDSTPPDISLIYPTEMVRVGPTGNLTVRVHVSDNFLVTEVYTTLDGREYPAVMVEEGEWISYINLSSLSGGRHRFMVRACDEVGLEATTSGSFILDATPPEILLAPFGNTFYVGERVYINGSIFDLSGIDSLIVVVNGNEVNITNTIIGGVWSYAWETASLAPGNYTVTIVGRDCVGNTATVSVTLTLLERAEEHPHGETAAEGGHSHLLPVVLASVAAAVVVALILFMVRRRGG
;
A
#
# COMPACT_ATOMS: atom_id res chain seq x y z
N MET A 1 -50.09 -43.50 -15.80
CA MET A 1 -49.17 -43.76 -14.67
C MET A 1 -47.91 -42.94 -14.88
N GLN A 2 -47.48 -42.04 -14.00
CA GLN A 2 -48.23 -41.26 -13.01
C GLN A 2 -47.90 -39.77 -13.25
N LYS A 3 -48.91 -39.00 -13.68
CA LYS A 3 -49.02 -37.54 -13.48
C LYS A 3 -49.98 -37.33 -12.30
N ARG A 4 -50.01 -36.11 -11.71
CA ARG A 4 -50.64 -35.68 -10.43
C ARG A 4 -49.61 -35.85 -9.29
N ILE A 5 -49.21 -34.85 -8.51
CA ILE A 5 -49.84 -33.60 -7.96
C ILE A 5 -48.87 -32.42 -8.26
N LEU A 6 -49.21 -31.15 -8.56
CA LEU A 6 -50.41 -30.27 -8.55
C LEU A 6 -50.88 -29.76 -7.18
N LEU A 7 -50.30 -28.66 -6.65
CA LEU A 7 -50.88 -27.30 -6.67
C LEU A 7 -52.35 -27.18 -6.16
N VAL A 8 -52.57 -26.25 -5.22
CA VAL A 8 -53.87 -25.74 -4.69
C VAL A 8 -54.57 -26.60 -3.61
N MET A 9 -55.25 -25.92 -2.68
CA MET A 9 -55.90 -26.34 -1.42
C MET A 9 -54.89 -26.43 -0.23
N ILE A 10 -55.01 -25.67 0.87
CA ILE A 10 -56.15 -24.91 1.43
C ILE A 10 -55.69 -23.55 2.00
N SER A 11 -56.41 -22.47 1.70
CA SER A 11 -56.45 -21.24 2.52
C SER A 11 -57.46 -21.40 3.64
N LEU A 12 -57.19 -20.84 4.83
CA LEU A 12 -57.98 -20.83 6.09
C LEU A 12 -57.45 -21.74 7.22
N VAL A 13 -56.51 -21.20 8.01
CA VAL A 13 -56.76 -20.92 9.44
C VAL A 13 -56.23 -19.51 9.72
N MET A 14 -57.08 -18.66 10.31
CA MET A 14 -56.73 -17.30 10.74
C MET A 14 -56.13 -17.29 12.16
N ALA A 15 -55.46 -16.18 12.47
CA ALA A 15 -55.14 -15.67 13.81
C ALA A 15 -54.15 -16.49 14.67
N ALA A 16 -52.93 -15.95 14.82
CA ALA A 16 -52.33 -15.57 16.11
C ALA A 16 -50.79 -15.55 16.03
N PHE A 17 -50.21 -14.59 15.31
CA PHE A 17 -48.84 -14.13 15.60
C PHE A 17 -48.83 -12.60 15.57
N ILE A 18 -48.54 -12.04 16.73
CA ILE A 18 -48.35 -10.60 16.97
C ILE A 18 -47.11 -10.17 16.16
N PRO A 19 -47.13 -9.02 15.46
CA PRO A 19 -45.95 -8.51 14.79
C PRO A 19 -44.93 -8.07 15.84
N TYR A 20 -43.97 -8.96 16.13
CA TYR A 20 -42.74 -8.61 16.83
C TYR A 20 -42.04 -7.55 15.97
N HIS A 21 -42.09 -6.28 16.41
CA HIS A 21 -41.33 -5.23 15.76
C HIS A 21 -39.86 -5.67 15.78
N SER A 22 -39.22 -5.62 14.61
CA SER A 22 -37.78 -5.81 14.51
C SER A 22 -37.11 -4.85 15.48
N GLN A 23 -36.20 -5.37 16.32
CA GLN A 23 -35.26 -4.51 17.02
C GLN A 23 -34.65 -3.56 16.00
N ALA A 24 -34.61 -2.27 16.34
CA ALA A 24 -33.79 -1.31 15.62
C ALA A 24 -32.39 -1.92 15.44
N GLY A 25 -31.80 -1.74 14.26
CA GLY A 25 -30.41 -2.10 14.05
C GLY A 25 -29.58 -1.44 15.14
N SER A 26 -28.53 -2.14 15.61
CA SER A 26 -27.50 -1.50 16.41
C SER A 26 -26.74 -0.53 15.52
N GLU A 27 -27.29 0.66 15.33
CA GLU A 27 -26.51 1.84 14.93
C GLU A 27 -25.35 1.93 15.93
N GLU A 28 -24.12 1.89 15.43
CA GLU A 28 -22.96 2.08 16.29
C GLU A 28 -23.07 3.47 16.91
N ALA A 29 -22.98 3.56 18.24
CA ALA A 29 -23.11 4.83 18.95
C ALA A 29 -22.15 5.87 18.31
N PRO A 30 -22.64 7.08 17.95
CA PRO A 30 -21.86 8.05 17.20
C PRO A 30 -20.56 8.37 17.91
N LEU A 31 -19.44 8.16 17.22
CA LEU A 31 -18.11 8.34 17.75
C LEU A 31 -17.63 9.78 17.46
N GLU A 32 -17.46 10.58 18.50
CA GLU A 32 -16.96 11.95 18.38
C GLU A 32 -15.42 11.93 18.33
N LEU A 33 -14.81 12.58 17.33
CA LEU A 33 -13.35 12.57 17.18
C LEU A 33 -12.69 13.40 18.28
N VAL A 34 -11.81 12.78 19.07
CA VAL A 34 -11.03 13.46 20.11
C VAL A 34 -9.72 13.96 19.55
N ASP A 35 -8.97 13.08 18.88
CA ASP A 35 -7.68 13.40 18.27
C ASP A 35 -7.29 12.35 17.22
N HIS A 36 -6.44 12.74 16.26
CA HIS A 36 -5.92 11.90 15.18
C HIS A 36 -4.45 12.22 14.90
N LEU A 37 -3.64 11.18 14.71
CA LEU A 37 -2.25 11.30 14.33
C LEU A 37 -1.87 10.22 13.31
N GLU A 38 -1.46 10.65 12.11
CA GLU A 38 -0.79 9.78 11.14
C GLU A 38 0.70 10.14 11.05
N ARG A 39 1.57 9.12 11.06
CA ARG A 39 3.02 9.28 11.01
C ARG A 39 3.71 8.05 10.42
N THR A 40 4.71 8.27 9.57
CA THR A 40 5.70 7.23 9.23
C THR A 40 6.86 7.31 10.22
N ILE A 41 7.26 6.18 10.80
CA ILE A 41 8.39 6.07 11.73
C ILE A 41 9.43 5.10 11.19
N TYR A 42 10.70 5.38 11.49
CA TYR A 42 11.83 4.51 11.20
C TYR A 42 12.41 4.02 12.52
N LEU A 43 12.54 2.70 12.68
CA LEU A 43 13.08 2.05 13.88
C LEU A 43 14.33 1.27 13.53
N ASN A 44 15.47 1.63 14.11
CA ASN A 44 16.69 0.86 13.93
C ASN A 44 16.59 -0.49 14.66
N ALA A 45 17.44 -1.44 14.29
CA ALA A 45 17.56 -2.72 14.99
C ALA A 45 17.88 -2.53 16.48
N GLY A 46 17.09 -3.11 17.37
CA GLY A 46 17.22 -2.92 18.82
C GLY A 46 16.56 -1.66 19.38
N GLU A 47 15.76 -0.92 18.60
CA GLU A 47 15.00 0.25 19.06
C GLU A 47 13.51 -0.06 19.33
N SER A 48 12.83 0.92 19.92
CA SER A 48 11.38 0.93 20.13
C SER A 48 10.86 2.37 20.15
N ALA A 49 9.68 2.58 19.56
CA ALA A 49 8.91 3.81 19.62
C ALA A 49 7.57 3.57 20.30
N ALA A 50 6.95 4.63 20.79
CA ALA A 50 5.57 4.58 21.24
C ALA A 50 4.80 5.85 20.87
N PHE A 51 3.51 5.67 20.61
CA PHE A 51 2.52 6.73 20.64
C PHE A 51 1.67 6.52 21.88
N TYR A 52 1.16 7.58 22.49
CA TYR A 52 0.30 7.44 23.66
C TYR A 52 -0.84 8.44 23.70
N PHE A 53 -1.99 7.97 24.18
CA PHE A 53 -3.13 8.81 24.51
C PHE A 53 -3.07 9.25 25.97
N ASP A 54 -3.34 10.54 26.23
CA ASP A 54 -3.51 11.12 27.56
C ASP A 54 -5.01 11.41 27.80
N PRO A 55 -5.75 10.55 28.54
CA PRO A 55 -7.21 10.70 28.71
C PRO A 55 -7.63 11.97 29.47
N ILE A 56 -6.72 12.53 30.27
CA ILE A 56 -6.93 13.75 31.05
C ILE A 56 -6.81 14.99 30.14
N LYS A 57 -5.79 15.01 29.29
CA LYS A 57 -5.52 16.13 28.37
C LYS A 57 -6.23 16.01 27.02
N LYS A 58 -6.78 14.83 26.70
CA LYS A 58 -7.53 14.53 25.48
C LYS A 58 -6.68 14.68 24.21
N GLU A 59 -5.42 14.24 24.25
CA GLU A 59 -4.46 14.38 23.15
C GLU A 59 -3.63 13.10 22.95
N ILE A 60 -3.26 12.83 21.70
CA ILE A 60 -2.29 11.81 21.28
C ILE A 60 -0.91 12.46 21.22
N LYS A 61 0.10 11.75 21.73
CA LYS A 61 1.50 12.20 21.74
C LYS A 61 2.45 11.13 21.23
N THR A 62 3.53 11.60 20.64
CA THR A 62 4.69 10.77 20.29
C THR A 62 5.67 10.71 21.45
N ASP A 63 6.16 9.53 21.78
CA ASP A 63 7.30 9.38 22.68
C ASP A 63 8.55 10.06 22.07
N PRO A 64 9.42 10.71 22.88
CA PRO A 64 10.64 11.37 22.39
C PRO A 64 11.64 10.47 21.64
N SER A 65 11.47 9.15 21.68
CA SER A 65 12.19 8.20 20.81
C SER A 65 11.89 8.37 19.31
N ILE A 66 10.75 8.96 18.94
CA ILE A 66 10.42 9.25 17.54
C ILE A 66 11.07 10.57 17.13
N GLY A 67 12.27 10.50 16.56
CA GLY A 67 13.03 11.66 16.11
C GLY A 67 12.61 12.21 14.74
N ASP A 68 12.40 13.52 14.66
CA ASP A 68 12.11 14.24 13.41
C ASP A 68 13.36 14.55 12.57
N LEU A 69 13.16 14.69 11.26
CA LEU A 69 14.16 15.25 10.34
C LEU A 69 14.00 16.78 10.24
N PRO A 70 15.09 17.54 10.05
CA PRO A 70 15.00 18.98 9.79
C PRO A 70 14.17 19.32 8.54
N ALA A 71 13.47 20.45 8.52
CA ALA A 71 12.60 20.85 7.40
C ALA A 71 13.30 20.86 6.02
N VAL A 72 14.57 21.28 5.97
CA VAL A 72 15.39 21.26 4.73
C VAL A 72 15.62 19.84 4.18
N VAL A 73 15.57 18.82 5.04
CA VAL A 73 15.68 17.42 4.62
C VAL A 73 14.38 16.96 3.97
N TYR A 74 13.21 17.31 4.54
CA TYR A 74 11.91 17.03 3.90
C TYR A 74 11.78 17.75 2.54
N GLU A 75 12.29 18.98 2.41
CA GLU A 75 12.34 19.69 1.13
C GLU A 75 13.17 18.93 0.08
N ALA A 76 14.35 18.41 0.47
CA ALA A 76 15.19 17.60 -0.41
C ALA A 76 14.56 16.24 -0.78
N LEU A 77 13.89 15.58 0.18
CA LEU A 77 13.16 14.33 -0.03
C LEU A 77 11.98 14.50 -1.00
N ASN A 78 11.27 15.63 -0.93
CA ASN A 78 10.18 15.95 -1.84
C ASN A 78 10.66 16.20 -3.28
N ARG A 79 11.87 16.74 -3.48
CA ARG A 79 12.49 16.83 -4.81
C ARG A 79 12.98 15.47 -5.32
N THR A 80 13.39 14.57 -4.43
CA THR A 80 13.98 13.26 -4.76
C THR A 80 12.98 12.34 -5.48
N PRO A 81 13.39 11.60 -6.54
CA PRO A 81 12.56 10.60 -7.21
C PRO A 81 12.00 9.55 -6.25
N GLY A 82 10.74 9.13 -6.47
CA GLY A 82 10.01 8.28 -5.54
C GLY A 82 10.73 6.97 -5.18
N TRP A 83 11.40 6.34 -6.16
CA TRP A 83 12.11 5.07 -5.97
C TRP A 83 13.44 5.18 -5.19
N VAL A 84 14.00 6.39 -5.04
CA VAL A 84 15.22 6.65 -4.21
C VAL A 84 14.84 7.19 -2.83
N ARG A 85 13.69 7.89 -2.74
CA ARG A 85 13.27 8.67 -1.56
C ARG A 85 13.30 7.87 -0.26
N GLU A 86 12.89 6.60 -0.28
CA GLU A 86 12.93 5.75 0.91
C GLU A 86 14.37 5.53 1.42
N ASN A 87 15.26 4.96 0.59
CA ASN A 87 16.66 4.72 0.97
C ASN A 87 17.37 6.01 1.44
N LEU A 88 17.09 7.13 0.78
CA LEU A 88 17.61 8.44 1.18
C LEU A 88 17.05 8.91 2.55
N THR A 89 15.77 8.63 2.85
CA THR A 89 15.16 8.94 4.14
C THR A 89 15.80 8.12 5.27
N ILE A 90 15.97 6.80 5.07
CA ILE A 90 16.68 5.93 6.02
C ILE A 90 18.12 6.44 6.25
N LEU A 91 18.84 6.79 5.19
CA LEU A 91 20.17 7.37 5.31
C LEU A 91 20.15 8.64 6.15
N PHE A 92 19.21 9.56 5.93
CA PHE A 92 19.12 10.79 6.71
C PHE A 92 18.83 10.53 8.20
N HIS A 93 18.01 9.54 8.56
CA HIS A 93 17.83 9.15 9.97
C HIS A 93 19.14 8.66 10.61
N ARG A 94 19.99 7.96 9.85
CA ARG A 94 21.28 7.42 10.32
C ARG A 94 22.44 8.44 10.29
N LEU A 95 22.38 9.47 9.46
CA LEU A 95 23.38 10.55 9.40
C LEU A 95 23.32 11.48 10.64
N PRO A 96 24.47 12.01 11.11
CA PRO A 96 24.48 13.10 12.09
C PRO A 96 23.90 14.40 11.50
N GLU A 97 23.24 15.21 12.33
CA GLU A 97 22.47 16.40 11.93
C GLU A 97 23.19 17.35 10.95
N SER A 98 24.46 17.68 11.22
CA SER A 98 25.27 18.56 10.34
C SER A 98 25.47 18.01 8.93
N TYR A 99 25.53 16.69 8.77
CA TYR A 99 25.66 16.03 7.48
C TYR A 99 24.30 15.90 6.77
N ARG A 100 23.19 15.74 7.52
CA ARG A 100 21.83 15.77 6.95
C ARG A 100 21.60 17.07 6.18
N GLU A 101 21.86 18.22 6.81
CA GLU A 101 21.76 19.52 6.14
C GLU A 101 22.70 19.66 4.95
N THR A 102 23.92 19.15 5.06
CA THR A 102 24.94 19.27 4.00
C THR A 102 24.49 18.57 2.71
N TYR A 103 24.05 17.31 2.82
CA TYR A 103 23.60 16.55 1.65
C TYR A 103 22.20 16.98 1.16
N ALA A 104 21.28 17.35 2.06
CA ALA A 104 20.00 17.93 1.66
C ALA A 104 20.18 19.23 0.85
N ARG A 105 21.08 20.13 1.27
CA ARG A 105 21.43 21.35 0.51
C ARG A 105 22.12 21.03 -0.81
N LEU A 106 22.91 19.96 -0.90
CA LEU A 106 23.51 19.54 -2.18
C LEU A 106 22.44 19.11 -3.19
N ILE A 107 21.44 18.34 -2.74
CA ILE A 107 20.28 17.90 -3.54
C ILE A 107 19.41 19.10 -3.97
N LEU A 108 19.13 20.03 -3.06
CA LEU A 108 18.35 21.24 -3.37
C LEU A 108 19.08 22.20 -4.32
N ASN A 109 20.41 22.26 -4.26
CA ASN A 109 21.23 23.07 -5.17
C ASN A 109 21.63 22.34 -6.46
N CYS A 110 21.10 21.14 -6.74
CA CYS A 110 21.37 20.41 -7.97
C CYS A 110 20.95 21.26 -9.19
N PRO A 111 21.86 21.55 -10.15
CA PRO A 111 21.68 22.59 -11.16
C PRO A 111 20.83 22.19 -12.38
N GLU A 112 20.67 20.89 -12.63
CA GLU A 112 19.85 20.33 -13.72
C GLU A 112 18.99 19.20 -13.12
N GLU A 113 17.69 19.12 -13.48
CA GLU A 113 16.81 18.07 -12.92
C GLU A 113 17.25 16.65 -13.31
N ARG A 114 17.81 16.48 -14.53
CA ARG A 114 18.36 15.21 -15.03
C ARG A 114 19.64 14.72 -14.34
N TYR A 115 20.11 15.40 -13.30
CA TYR A 115 21.22 14.93 -12.46
C TYR A 115 20.71 14.42 -11.10
N LEU A 116 19.42 14.61 -10.82
CA LEU A 116 18.89 14.55 -9.46
C LEU A 116 18.76 13.11 -8.96
N ASP A 117 18.35 12.21 -9.83
CA ASP A 117 18.27 10.77 -9.63
C ASP A 117 19.66 10.14 -9.40
N GLU A 118 20.67 10.43 -10.25
CA GLU A 118 22.02 9.92 -10.00
C GLU A 118 22.67 10.52 -8.73
N LEU A 119 22.44 11.81 -8.47
CA LEU A 119 22.96 12.49 -7.29
C LEU A 119 22.32 11.91 -6.01
N THR A 120 21.00 11.81 -5.98
CA THR A 120 20.27 11.26 -4.82
C THR A 120 20.57 9.79 -4.64
N PHE A 121 20.66 8.98 -5.71
CA PHE A 121 21.09 7.59 -5.63
C PHE A 121 22.50 7.46 -5.04
N SER A 122 23.46 8.23 -5.55
CA SER A 122 24.86 8.17 -5.11
C SER A 122 25.00 8.54 -3.64
N ILE A 123 24.23 9.52 -3.16
CA ILE A 123 24.18 9.88 -1.74
C ILE A 123 23.52 8.74 -0.95
N ALA A 124 22.30 8.33 -1.32
CA ALA A 124 21.47 7.34 -0.60
C ALA A 124 22.18 5.99 -0.37
N HIS A 125 23.06 5.59 -1.29
CA HIS A 125 23.73 4.29 -1.27
C HIS A 125 25.22 4.34 -0.89
N THR A 126 25.78 5.51 -0.58
CA THR A 126 27.14 5.59 -0.02
C THR A 126 27.12 5.32 1.49
N PRO A 127 28.03 4.50 2.05
CA PRO A 127 28.08 4.21 3.49
C PRO A 127 28.17 5.45 4.37
N VAL A 128 27.52 5.41 5.54
CA VAL A 128 27.51 6.51 6.51
C VAL A 128 28.92 6.89 6.95
N GLU A 129 29.80 5.90 7.15
CA GLU A 129 31.21 6.10 7.50
C GLU A 129 31.98 6.87 6.41
N VAL A 130 31.63 6.70 5.14
CA VAL A 130 32.22 7.43 4.01
C VAL A 130 31.65 8.85 3.94
N LEU A 131 30.31 8.99 4.00
CA LEU A 131 29.63 10.30 3.94
C LEU A 131 29.98 11.24 5.10
N THR A 132 30.42 10.70 6.23
CA THR A 132 30.85 11.46 7.43
C THR A 132 32.37 11.55 7.59
N SER A 133 33.13 10.98 6.64
CA SER A 133 34.59 11.00 6.64
C SER A 133 35.15 12.39 6.36
N ASN A 134 36.16 12.81 7.13
CA ASN A 134 36.89 14.05 6.89
C ASN A 134 37.79 14.02 5.64
N GLN A 135 37.81 12.89 4.92
CA GLN A 135 38.50 12.72 3.64
C GLN A 135 37.59 12.95 2.43
N VAL A 136 36.26 12.98 2.62
CA VAL A 136 35.27 13.14 1.54
C VAL A 136 34.83 14.59 1.43
N TYR A 137 34.84 15.10 0.19
CA TYR A 137 34.30 16.42 -0.15
C TYR A 137 32.90 16.23 -0.75
N PRO A 138 31.81 16.73 -0.12
CA PRO A 138 30.44 16.49 -0.59
C PRO A 138 30.18 16.89 -2.05
N GLU A 139 30.89 17.87 -2.59
CA GLU A 139 30.80 18.25 -4.01
C GLU A 139 31.22 17.14 -4.98
N VAL A 140 31.91 16.08 -4.52
CA VAL A 140 32.31 14.93 -5.35
C VAL A 140 31.09 14.22 -5.94
N PHE A 141 29.96 14.16 -5.21
CA PHE A 141 28.74 13.50 -5.69
C PHE A 141 28.11 14.24 -6.86
N LEU A 142 28.12 15.58 -6.84
CA LEU A 142 27.65 16.38 -7.97
C LEU A 142 28.63 16.30 -9.15
N ARG A 143 29.94 16.46 -8.90
CA ARG A 143 30.98 16.34 -9.95
C ARG A 143 30.98 14.98 -10.64
N ASN A 144 30.67 13.90 -9.91
CA ASN A 144 30.52 12.56 -10.46
C ASN A 144 29.44 12.51 -11.57
N VAL A 145 28.29 13.14 -11.33
CA VAL A 145 27.16 13.19 -12.28
C VAL A 145 27.42 14.19 -13.41
N GLU A 146 27.93 15.38 -13.10
CA GLU A 146 28.35 16.37 -14.12
C GLU A 146 29.34 15.74 -15.13
N GLN A 147 30.29 14.94 -14.63
CA GLN A 147 31.27 14.26 -15.47
C GLN A 147 30.68 13.07 -16.23
N LEU A 148 29.67 12.39 -15.68
CA LEU A 148 28.96 11.29 -16.34
C LEU A 148 28.34 11.76 -17.67
N TYR A 149 27.51 12.82 -17.62
CA TYR A 149 26.93 13.46 -18.81
C TYR A 149 27.93 14.26 -19.66
N SER A 150 29.12 14.57 -19.12
CA SER A 150 30.19 15.16 -19.91
C SER A 150 30.88 14.12 -20.78
N ASN A 151 31.13 12.91 -20.25
CA ASN A 151 31.80 11.81 -20.95
C ASN A 151 30.89 11.18 -22.02
N ASP A 152 29.60 11.01 -21.71
CA ASP A 152 28.54 10.57 -22.62
C ASP A 152 28.62 11.22 -24.01
N ARG A 153 28.79 12.55 -24.06
CA ARG A 153 28.91 13.35 -25.29
C ARG A 153 30.12 13.02 -26.18
N TYR A 154 31.04 12.16 -25.74
CA TYR A 154 32.24 11.74 -26.48
C TYR A 154 32.26 10.22 -26.77
N ILE A 155 31.21 9.48 -26.41
CA ILE A 155 31.15 8.01 -26.50
C ILE A 155 30.13 7.63 -27.58
N ASP A 156 30.58 6.94 -28.64
CA ASP A 156 29.73 6.60 -29.79
C ASP A 156 29.03 5.22 -29.67
N TYR A 157 29.36 4.43 -28.63
CA TYR A 157 28.85 3.07 -28.37
C TYR A 157 27.91 2.96 -27.16
N ALA A 158 27.66 4.06 -26.47
CA ALA A 158 26.73 4.15 -25.36
C ALA A 158 26.13 5.57 -25.30
N ASP A 159 24.97 5.71 -24.68
CA ASP A 159 24.15 6.93 -24.68
C ASP A 159 23.23 6.90 -23.45
N ILE A 160 23.28 7.92 -22.59
CA ILE A 160 22.41 8.01 -21.41
C ILE A 160 20.99 8.38 -21.83
N VAL A 161 20.01 7.64 -21.33
CA VAL A 161 18.58 7.78 -21.63
C VAL A 161 17.84 8.22 -20.38
N ASP A 162 17.44 9.49 -20.37
CA ASP A 162 16.62 10.11 -19.33
C ASP A 162 15.12 9.75 -19.49
N TYR A 163 14.46 9.34 -18.40
CA TYR A 163 13.00 9.25 -18.26
C TYR A 163 12.50 10.26 -17.21
N ASP A 164 11.18 10.35 -17.02
CA ASP A 164 10.56 11.29 -16.07
C ASP A 164 10.96 11.03 -14.59
N ASP A 165 11.36 9.80 -14.23
CA ASP A 165 11.61 9.36 -12.85
C ASP A 165 12.96 8.66 -12.60
N TYR A 166 13.72 8.29 -13.65
CA TYR A 166 15.06 7.69 -13.56
C TYR A 166 15.80 7.77 -14.91
N SER A 167 17.10 7.49 -14.92
CA SER A 167 17.92 7.38 -16.12
C SER A 167 18.58 5.99 -16.25
N THR A 168 18.93 5.61 -17.47
CA THR A 168 19.69 4.37 -17.75
C THR A 168 20.64 4.55 -18.93
N LEU A 169 21.41 3.52 -19.27
CA LEU A 169 22.31 3.52 -20.41
C LEU A 169 21.75 2.67 -21.56
N ARG A 170 21.69 3.24 -22.77
CA ARG A 170 21.62 2.48 -24.02
C ARG A 170 23.04 2.20 -24.50
N TYR A 171 23.33 0.98 -24.94
CA TYR A 171 24.63 0.62 -25.52
C TYR A 171 24.47 -0.24 -26.76
N TRP A 172 25.51 -0.30 -27.59
CA TRP A 172 25.53 -1.09 -28.83
C TRP A 172 26.59 -2.19 -28.79
N VAL A 173 26.27 -3.36 -29.32
CA VAL A 173 27.21 -4.49 -29.53
C VAL A 173 27.24 -4.91 -31.00
N ASN A 174 28.33 -5.54 -31.40
CA ASN A 174 28.46 -6.17 -32.71
C ASN A 174 28.04 -7.64 -32.61
N SER A 175 26.80 -7.95 -33.01
CA SER A 175 26.31 -9.33 -33.09
C SER A 175 26.45 -9.83 -34.52
N SER A 176 27.39 -10.75 -34.76
CA SER A 176 27.62 -11.39 -36.07
C SER A 176 27.85 -10.43 -37.27
N GLY A 177 28.34 -9.22 -37.02
CA GLY A 177 28.56 -8.17 -38.03
C GLY A 177 27.46 -7.10 -38.08
N GLU A 178 26.40 -7.22 -37.29
CA GLU A 178 25.32 -6.24 -37.16
C GLU A 178 25.46 -5.44 -35.84
N ARG A 179 25.22 -4.12 -35.89
CA ARG A 179 25.24 -3.24 -34.73
C ARG A 179 23.86 -3.26 -34.06
N VAL A 180 23.74 -3.94 -32.92
CA VAL A 180 22.49 -4.12 -32.17
C VAL A 180 22.53 -3.29 -30.89
N SER A 181 21.45 -2.60 -30.55
CA SER A 181 21.32 -1.80 -29.31
C SER A 181 20.56 -2.54 -28.21
N HIS A 182 20.99 -2.35 -26.97
CA HIS A 182 20.29 -2.83 -25.77
C HIS A 182 20.18 -1.72 -24.73
N LEU A 183 19.14 -1.81 -23.88
CA LEU A 183 19.07 -1.02 -22.65
C LEU A 183 19.77 -1.77 -21.51
N LEU A 184 20.40 -1.00 -20.64
CA LEU A 184 20.96 -1.48 -19.39
C LEU A 184 19.83 -1.56 -18.34
N PRO A 185 19.78 -2.61 -17.50
CA PRO A 185 18.86 -2.61 -16.35
C PRO A 185 19.20 -1.44 -15.43
N ARG A 186 18.17 -0.72 -14.96
CA ARG A 186 18.31 0.47 -14.10
C ARG A 186 19.36 0.29 -13.02
N GLU A 187 19.21 -0.74 -12.19
CA GLU A 187 20.11 -1.00 -11.07
C GLU A 187 21.57 -1.24 -11.51
N ILE A 188 21.81 -1.81 -12.70
CA ILE A 188 23.17 -2.01 -13.21
C ILE A 188 23.80 -0.67 -13.65
N TYR A 189 23.00 0.23 -14.24
CA TYR A 189 23.43 1.60 -14.50
C TYR A 189 23.84 2.30 -13.20
N TYR A 190 22.95 2.35 -12.21
CA TYR A 190 23.23 3.09 -10.99
C TYR A 190 24.38 2.49 -10.15
N TRP A 191 24.42 1.17 -9.96
CA TRP A 191 25.47 0.55 -9.13
C TRP A 191 26.84 0.46 -9.81
N TYR A 192 26.89 0.26 -11.13
CA TYR A 192 28.14 -0.09 -11.83
C TYR A 192 28.54 0.87 -12.95
N VAL A 193 27.78 1.95 -13.18
CA VAL A 193 28.21 3.10 -13.97
C VAL A 193 28.20 4.39 -13.13
N VAL A 194 27.09 4.68 -12.44
CA VAL A 194 26.90 5.93 -11.69
C VAL A 194 27.67 5.95 -10.37
N HIS A 195 27.58 4.90 -9.55
CA HIS A 195 28.06 4.93 -8.16
C HIS A 195 29.54 5.36 -8.06
N PRO A 196 29.87 6.38 -7.23
CA PRO A 196 31.18 7.03 -7.26
C PRO A 196 32.30 6.19 -6.62
N LYS A 197 31.93 5.19 -5.80
CA LYS A 197 32.83 4.22 -5.17
C LYS A 197 32.90 2.91 -5.97
N LEU A 198 34.10 2.36 -6.14
CA LEU A 198 34.41 1.25 -7.04
C LEU A 198 34.56 -0.09 -6.31
N THR A 199 35.48 -0.11 -5.33
CA THR A 199 35.97 -1.27 -4.57
C THR A 199 36.16 -0.84 -3.11
N ASP A 200 37.37 -0.82 -2.55
CA ASP A 200 37.66 -0.48 -1.16
C ASP A 200 38.07 1.00 -0.95
N GLU A 201 38.10 1.80 -2.01
CA GLU A 201 38.62 3.17 -2.01
C GLU A 201 37.63 4.21 -1.44
N VAL A 202 38.15 5.37 -1.01
CA VAL A 202 37.32 6.50 -0.59
C VAL A 202 36.98 7.38 -1.80
N PRO A 203 35.70 7.57 -2.18
CA PRO A 203 35.31 8.40 -3.32
C PRO A 203 35.49 9.88 -2.97
N THR A 204 36.60 10.49 -3.42
CA THR A 204 36.92 11.89 -3.11
C THR A 204 37.80 12.56 -4.17
N LEU A 205 38.10 13.84 -3.97
CA LEU A 205 39.01 14.62 -4.81
C LEU A 205 40.45 14.38 -4.36
N ILE A 206 41.28 13.83 -5.25
CA ILE A 206 42.67 13.43 -4.97
C ILE A 206 43.65 14.38 -5.67
N ASP A 207 44.65 14.86 -4.94
CA ASP A 207 45.87 15.43 -5.54
C ASP A 207 46.70 14.28 -6.14
N PRO A 208 46.86 14.19 -7.48
CA PRO A 208 47.57 13.08 -8.11
C PRO A 208 49.01 12.95 -7.61
N SER A 209 49.66 14.08 -7.30
CA SER A 209 51.09 14.15 -6.94
C SER A 209 51.40 13.63 -5.54
N THR A 210 50.42 13.65 -4.63
CA THR A 210 50.56 13.17 -3.25
C THR A 210 49.68 11.96 -2.90
N GLY A 211 48.68 11.65 -3.73
CA GLY A 211 47.69 10.60 -3.47
C GLY A 211 46.73 10.91 -2.32
N ARG A 212 46.67 12.17 -1.86
CA ARG A 212 45.88 12.59 -0.69
C ARG A 212 44.63 13.38 -1.08
N PRO A 213 43.57 13.38 -0.24
CA PRO A 213 42.42 14.26 -0.42
C PRO A 213 42.83 15.73 -0.52
N SER A 214 42.30 16.44 -1.52
CA SER A 214 42.52 17.86 -1.75
C SER A 214 41.33 18.49 -2.47
N PRO A 215 40.81 19.67 -2.05
CA PRO A 215 39.67 20.31 -2.71
C PRO A 215 40.02 20.86 -4.10
N SER A 216 41.33 21.01 -4.39
CA SER A 216 41.86 21.33 -5.73
C SER A 216 42.35 20.10 -6.49
N GLY A 217 42.07 18.89 -5.98
CA GLY A 217 42.34 17.62 -6.64
C GLY A 217 41.27 17.24 -7.67
N TYR A 218 41.45 16.06 -8.26
CA TYR A 218 40.57 15.49 -9.28
C TYR A 218 39.77 14.31 -8.74
N PHE A 219 38.56 14.13 -9.26
CA PHE A 219 37.84 12.88 -9.12
C PHE A 219 38.26 11.92 -10.25
N TRP A 220 38.23 10.60 -10.00
CA TRP A 220 38.75 9.61 -10.96
C TRP A 220 38.04 9.68 -12.31
N ARG A 221 36.72 9.91 -12.35
CA ARG A 221 35.93 9.90 -13.60
C ARG A 221 36.37 10.98 -14.59
N ASP A 222 36.82 12.12 -14.09
CA ASP A 222 37.36 13.21 -14.92
C ASP A 222 38.84 12.96 -15.25
N TYR A 223 39.65 12.66 -14.23
CA TYR A 223 41.10 12.48 -14.39
C TYR A 223 41.44 11.44 -15.46
N LEU A 224 40.84 10.25 -15.39
CA LEU A 224 41.16 9.15 -16.30
C LEU A 224 40.63 9.39 -17.72
N PHE A 225 39.54 10.14 -17.87
CA PHE A 225 38.93 10.41 -19.18
C PHE A 225 39.59 11.59 -19.91
N ASN A 226 39.91 12.66 -19.19
CA ASN A 226 40.35 13.94 -19.74
C ASN A 226 41.84 14.25 -19.61
N HIS A 227 42.59 13.54 -18.75
CA HIS A 227 44.00 13.83 -18.49
C HIS A 227 44.92 12.68 -18.92
N ALA A 228 46.06 13.04 -19.51
CA ALA A 228 47.20 12.16 -19.74
C ALA A 228 48.33 12.70 -18.88
N ASP A 229 49.05 11.81 -18.19
CA ASP A 229 50.05 12.25 -17.23
C ASP A 229 51.28 12.87 -17.91
N PRO A 230 51.58 14.17 -17.68
CA PRO A 230 52.77 14.80 -18.26
C PRO A 230 54.09 14.29 -17.66
N SER A 231 54.03 13.54 -16.55
CA SER A 231 55.16 12.88 -15.90
C SER A 231 55.36 11.42 -16.33
N TYR A 232 54.57 10.93 -17.31
CA TYR A 232 54.79 9.59 -17.88
C TYR A 232 56.26 9.41 -18.28
N PRO A 233 56.96 8.39 -17.76
CA PRO A 233 58.39 8.26 -17.92
C PRO A 233 58.76 8.01 -19.40
N PRO A 234 59.68 8.80 -19.99
CA PRO A 234 60.13 8.57 -21.36
C PRO A 234 61.00 7.30 -21.44
N ASP A 235 60.94 6.60 -22.58
CA ASP A 235 61.83 5.48 -22.93
C ASP A 235 63.30 5.92 -22.82
N THR A 236 63.95 5.47 -21.75
CA THR A 236 65.37 5.67 -21.48
C THR A 236 66.06 4.33 -21.60
N SER A 237 66.46 4.01 -22.83
CA SER A 237 66.97 2.72 -23.32
C SER A 237 68.33 2.25 -22.74
N THR A 238 68.61 2.56 -21.47
CA THR A 238 69.67 2.01 -20.63
C THR A 238 69.16 1.60 -19.22
N SER A 239 67.87 1.81 -18.92
CA SER A 239 67.21 1.29 -17.72
C SER A 239 66.90 -0.21 -17.88
N THR A 240 66.90 -0.96 -16.78
CA THR A 240 66.35 -2.33 -16.73
C THR A 240 64.81 -2.33 -16.84
N VAL A 241 64.17 -1.20 -16.58
CA VAL A 241 62.72 -1.00 -16.78
C VAL A 241 62.47 -0.59 -18.24
N LEU A 242 61.92 -1.52 -19.03
CA LEU A 242 61.42 -1.25 -20.37
C LEU A 242 60.02 -0.65 -20.29
N TYR A 243 59.89 0.62 -20.68
CA TYR A 243 58.59 1.29 -20.87
C TYR A 243 58.05 1.07 -22.29
N PRO A 244 56.73 1.14 -22.49
CA PRO A 244 56.14 1.29 -23.83
C PRO A 244 56.73 2.50 -24.56
N LYS A 245 56.90 2.41 -25.88
CA LYS A 245 57.58 3.44 -26.70
C LYS A 245 56.82 4.77 -26.84
N ALA A 246 55.65 4.91 -26.22
CA ALA A 246 54.81 6.08 -26.29
C ALA A 246 54.01 6.23 -24.98
N THR A 247 53.80 7.48 -24.57
CA THR A 247 52.82 7.87 -23.55
C THR A 247 51.44 7.28 -23.88
N PRO A 248 50.66 6.79 -22.89
CA PRO A 248 49.28 6.37 -23.12
C PRO A 248 48.48 7.53 -23.72
N PRO A 249 47.62 7.27 -24.72
CA PRO A 249 46.71 8.28 -25.23
C PRO A 249 45.71 8.69 -24.14
N LEU A 250 45.03 9.83 -24.33
CA LEU A 250 43.84 10.14 -23.55
C LEU A 250 42.80 9.03 -23.77
N LEU A 251 42.11 8.59 -22.70
CA LEU A 251 41.11 7.55 -22.80
C LEU A 251 39.99 7.93 -23.79
N LYS A 252 39.51 9.19 -23.74
CA LYS A 252 38.53 9.71 -24.70
C LYS A 252 39.01 9.71 -26.15
N ASP A 253 40.29 9.99 -26.40
CA ASP A 253 40.85 9.99 -27.76
C ASP A 253 40.93 8.56 -28.32
N LEU A 254 41.11 7.56 -27.45
CA LEU A 254 41.15 6.15 -27.82
C LEU A 254 39.76 5.54 -28.06
N LEU A 255 38.72 6.08 -27.40
CA LEU A 255 37.32 5.67 -27.51
C LEU A 255 36.55 6.41 -28.62
N SER A 256 37.04 7.56 -29.08
CA SER A 256 36.40 8.33 -30.16
C SER A 256 36.24 7.50 -31.44
N GLY A 257 35.03 7.46 -32.00
CA GLY A 257 34.69 6.67 -33.18
C GLY A 257 34.49 5.18 -32.94
N VAL A 258 34.47 4.71 -31.68
CA VAL A 258 34.14 3.32 -31.34
C VAL A 258 32.63 3.16 -31.31
N GLU A 259 32.05 2.45 -32.29
CA GLU A 259 30.59 2.31 -32.44
C GLU A 259 29.95 1.20 -31.58
N THR A 260 30.76 0.32 -30.97
CA THR A 260 30.26 -0.86 -30.22
C THR A 260 31.10 -1.16 -28.98
N LEU A 261 30.43 -1.59 -27.92
CA LEU A 261 30.98 -2.00 -26.63
C LEU A 261 31.87 -3.25 -26.77
N TRP A 262 31.30 -4.31 -27.34
CA TRP A 262 31.92 -5.63 -27.53
C TRP A 262 31.31 -6.31 -28.77
N ASN A 263 31.90 -7.44 -29.18
CA ASN A 263 31.48 -8.25 -30.33
C ASN A 263 31.04 -9.68 -29.96
N LEU A 264 30.71 -9.89 -28.68
CA LEU A 264 30.23 -11.16 -28.14
C LEU A 264 31.22 -12.33 -28.36
N THR A 265 32.50 -12.04 -28.52
CA THR A 265 33.57 -13.03 -28.72
C THR A 265 34.48 -13.09 -27.50
N SER A 266 34.54 -14.25 -26.86
CA SER A 266 35.43 -14.51 -25.72
C SER A 266 36.91 -14.50 -26.16
N TYR A 267 37.78 -13.96 -25.32
CA TYR A 267 39.22 -13.91 -25.54
C TYR A 267 39.97 -14.67 -24.45
N ARG A 268 40.95 -15.48 -24.87
CA ARG A 268 41.95 -16.05 -23.97
C ARG A 268 43.28 -15.36 -24.20
N ALA A 269 43.95 -14.99 -23.11
CA ALA A 269 45.37 -14.72 -23.19
C ALA A 269 46.11 -15.98 -23.69
N PRO A 270 47.09 -15.86 -24.60
CA PRO A 270 47.84 -17.01 -25.06
C PRO A 270 48.77 -17.51 -23.94
N GLY A 271 48.53 -18.74 -23.46
CA GLY A 271 49.47 -19.43 -22.60
C GLY A 271 50.85 -19.52 -23.27
N GLY A 272 51.90 -19.10 -22.54
CA GLY A 272 53.28 -19.08 -23.02
C GLY A 272 53.72 -17.74 -23.61
N TYR A 273 53.88 -16.73 -22.75
CA TYR A 273 54.69 -15.54 -23.06
C TYR A 273 56.17 -15.81 -22.78
N LEU A 274 57.05 -15.17 -23.55
CA LEU A 274 58.46 -14.98 -23.21
C LEU A 274 58.65 -13.53 -22.75
N ASP A 275 59.50 -13.28 -21.75
CA ASP A 275 59.73 -11.97 -21.11
C ASP A 275 60.26 -10.85 -22.03
N ASN A 276 60.35 -11.09 -23.35
CA ASN A 276 60.90 -10.20 -24.36
C ASN A 276 59.85 -9.45 -25.21
N GLY A 277 58.55 -9.63 -24.93
CA GLY A 277 57.48 -8.90 -25.60
C GLY A 277 57.19 -9.34 -27.05
N THR A 278 57.68 -10.50 -27.50
CA THR A 278 57.41 -11.01 -28.85
C THR A 278 56.53 -12.27 -28.82
N GLY A 279 55.48 -12.28 -29.63
CA GLY A 279 54.55 -13.43 -29.73
C GLY A 279 53.05 -13.11 -29.64
N ASN A 280 52.65 -11.84 -29.47
CA ASN A 280 51.24 -11.43 -29.36
C ASN A 280 50.39 -12.00 -30.52
N ARG A 281 49.36 -12.79 -30.18
CA ARG A 281 48.46 -13.46 -31.13
C ARG A 281 47.25 -12.61 -31.57
N ARG A 282 46.97 -11.48 -30.91
CA ARG A 282 46.04 -10.46 -31.40
C ARG A 282 46.66 -9.06 -31.21
N PRO A 283 47.42 -8.55 -32.19
CA PRO A 283 47.82 -7.15 -32.18
C PRO A 283 46.57 -6.25 -32.26
N PHE A 284 46.49 -5.27 -31.35
CA PHE A 284 45.43 -4.27 -31.32
C PHE A 284 45.32 -3.53 -32.67
N THR A 285 44.09 -3.24 -33.09
CA THR A 285 43.76 -2.52 -34.32
C THR A 285 42.77 -1.39 -34.06
N TYR A 286 42.77 -0.37 -34.94
CA TYR A 286 41.80 0.73 -34.87
C TYR A 286 40.33 0.30 -35.17
N GLY A 287 40.06 -0.99 -35.40
CA GLY A 287 38.72 -1.55 -35.51
C GLY A 287 38.21 -2.28 -34.26
N ASP A 288 39.02 -2.35 -33.18
CA ASP A 288 38.61 -3.05 -31.95
C ASP A 288 37.60 -2.22 -31.12
N HIS A 289 36.76 -2.95 -30.36
CA HIS A 289 35.60 -2.46 -29.61
C HIS A 289 36.00 -1.83 -28.25
N ALA A 290 35.04 -1.25 -27.53
CA ALA A 290 35.33 -0.45 -26.33
C ALA A 290 36.06 -1.22 -25.22
N ILE A 291 35.68 -2.49 -24.97
CA ILE A 291 36.36 -3.35 -23.99
C ILE A 291 37.86 -3.43 -24.29
N GLU A 292 38.24 -3.77 -25.52
CA GLU A 292 39.66 -3.86 -25.90
C GLU A 292 40.37 -2.49 -25.90
N ARG A 293 39.66 -1.38 -26.13
CA ARG A 293 40.25 -0.04 -26.01
C ARG A 293 40.55 0.32 -24.56
N VAL A 294 39.62 0.06 -23.63
CA VAL A 294 39.85 0.28 -22.19
C VAL A 294 40.99 -0.60 -21.70
N SER A 295 41.02 -1.89 -22.06
CA SER A 295 42.17 -2.77 -21.80
C SER A 295 43.47 -2.18 -22.32
N ASN A 296 43.54 -1.81 -23.60
CA ASN A 296 44.77 -1.24 -24.17
C ASN A 296 45.24 0.05 -23.49
N TRP A 297 44.31 0.84 -22.95
CA TRP A 297 44.63 2.04 -22.18
C TRP A 297 45.19 1.70 -20.79
N VAL A 298 44.57 0.75 -20.08
CA VAL A 298 45.02 0.26 -18.77
C VAL A 298 46.42 -0.35 -18.88
N GLU A 299 46.63 -1.25 -19.84
CA GLU A 299 47.91 -1.98 -20.04
C GLU A 299 49.09 -1.02 -20.31
N LYS A 300 48.86 0.05 -21.09
CA LYS A 300 49.86 1.12 -21.34
C LYS A 300 50.10 2.03 -20.14
N THR A 301 49.10 2.16 -19.28
CA THR A 301 49.16 2.97 -18.05
C THR A 301 49.87 2.21 -16.92
N LEU A 302 49.81 0.88 -16.90
CA LEU A 302 50.45 -0.01 -15.90
C LEU A 302 51.30 -1.15 -16.55
N PRO A 303 52.47 -0.84 -17.15
CA PRO A 303 53.27 -1.83 -17.87
C PRO A 303 54.07 -2.81 -16.98
N LEU A 304 54.36 -4.00 -17.54
CA LEU A 304 54.94 -5.21 -16.92
C LEU A 304 56.11 -4.99 -15.96
N ASN A 305 57.06 -4.13 -16.36
CA ASN A 305 58.41 -4.13 -15.81
C ASN A 305 58.63 -3.12 -14.67
N VAL A 306 57.58 -2.44 -14.18
CA VAL A 306 57.72 -1.42 -13.13
C VAL A 306 57.74 -2.03 -11.72
N ARG A 307 57.64 -3.37 -11.57
CA ARG A 307 57.53 -4.07 -10.27
C ARG A 307 58.66 -3.79 -9.28
N GLU A 308 59.86 -3.43 -9.72
CA GLU A 308 61.06 -3.38 -8.86
C GLU A 308 61.75 -1.99 -8.77
N GLU A 309 62.05 -1.62 -7.52
CA GLU A 309 63.01 -0.61 -7.04
C GLU A 309 62.75 0.90 -7.21
N SER A 310 62.23 1.40 -8.34
CA SER A 310 62.37 2.84 -8.65
C SER A 310 61.42 3.84 -7.95
N LYS A 311 60.27 3.41 -7.43
CA LYS A 311 59.27 4.27 -6.74
C LYS A 311 58.93 3.76 -5.33
N ARG A 312 59.90 3.90 -4.41
CA ARG A 312 59.70 3.63 -2.97
C ARG A 312 59.48 4.92 -2.19
N ILE A 313 58.42 5.00 -1.40
CA ILE A 313 58.26 6.03 -0.34
C ILE A 313 58.70 5.38 0.98
N ASP A 314 59.60 6.05 1.70
CA ASP A 314 60.19 5.57 2.98
C ASP A 314 60.75 4.13 2.94
N GLY A 315 61.16 3.66 1.76
CA GLY A 315 61.73 2.32 1.54
C GLY A 315 60.71 1.24 1.17
N ASN A 316 59.40 1.51 1.18
CA ASN A 316 58.35 0.59 0.76
C ASN A 316 57.81 0.97 -0.63
N PRO A 317 57.40 -0.01 -1.46
CA PRO A 317 56.67 0.28 -2.70
C PRO A 317 55.32 0.96 -2.38
N GLU A 318 54.97 2.01 -3.12
CA GLU A 318 53.69 2.70 -2.93
C GLU A 318 52.56 1.93 -3.64
N ARG A 319 51.86 1.07 -2.90
CA ARG A 319 50.62 0.42 -3.34
C ARG A 319 49.43 1.28 -2.92
N SER A 320 48.73 1.87 -3.89
CA SER A 320 47.60 2.77 -3.66
C SER A 320 46.35 2.19 -4.31
N ILE A 321 45.22 2.23 -3.60
CA ILE A 321 43.89 1.84 -4.09
C ILE A 321 43.13 3.01 -4.77
N GLN A 322 43.75 4.20 -4.83
CA GLN A 322 43.10 5.40 -5.36
C GLN A 322 43.35 5.53 -6.88
N PRO A 323 42.32 5.43 -7.76
CA PRO A 323 42.54 5.34 -9.21
C PRO A 323 43.32 6.52 -9.82
N VAL A 324 43.10 7.74 -9.32
CA VAL A 324 43.87 8.94 -9.69
C VAL A 324 45.37 8.77 -9.38
N ARG A 325 45.69 8.18 -8.22
CA ARG A 325 47.08 7.95 -7.78
C ARG A 325 47.71 6.77 -8.51
N ILE A 326 46.97 5.69 -8.76
CA ILE A 326 47.41 4.56 -9.59
C ILE A 326 47.80 5.05 -10.99
N ALA A 327 46.90 5.80 -11.64
CA ALA A 327 47.11 6.35 -12.96
C ALA A 327 48.28 7.34 -13.02
N HIS A 328 48.51 8.15 -11.96
CA HIS A 328 49.68 9.03 -11.88
C HIS A 328 50.99 8.29 -11.61
N ASN A 329 50.95 7.23 -10.81
CA ASN A 329 52.14 6.49 -10.42
C ASN A 329 52.64 5.53 -11.51
N HIS A 330 51.78 5.08 -12.42
CA HIS A 330 52.12 4.06 -13.43
C HIS A 330 52.77 2.80 -12.81
N TYR A 331 52.26 2.40 -11.64
CA TYR A 331 52.78 1.30 -10.83
C TYR A 331 51.63 0.56 -10.13
N GLY A 332 51.67 -0.78 -10.14
CA GLY A 332 50.61 -1.59 -9.54
C GLY A 332 50.68 -3.09 -9.84
N ASN A 333 50.01 -3.89 -9.00
CA ASN A 333 49.74 -5.32 -9.21
C ASN A 333 48.25 -5.53 -9.55
N CYS A 334 47.68 -6.70 -9.22
CA CYS A 334 46.32 -7.09 -9.61
C CYS A 334 45.25 -6.15 -9.04
N GLY A 335 45.38 -5.73 -7.78
CA GLY A 335 44.48 -4.74 -7.16
C GLY A 335 44.49 -3.41 -7.92
N GLU A 336 45.68 -2.82 -8.12
CA GLU A 336 45.79 -1.56 -8.85
C GLU A 336 45.34 -1.66 -10.32
N LEU A 337 45.53 -2.81 -10.97
CA LEU A 337 44.94 -3.09 -12.29
C LEU A 337 43.42 -3.15 -12.23
N GLN A 338 42.84 -3.83 -11.24
CA GLN A 338 41.40 -3.91 -11.03
C GLN A 338 40.82 -2.51 -10.80
N ASP A 339 41.31 -1.76 -9.81
CA ASP A 339 40.80 -0.43 -9.47
C ASP A 339 40.89 0.53 -10.67
N LEU A 340 42.02 0.53 -11.38
CA LEU A 340 42.20 1.35 -12.59
C LEU A 340 41.28 0.89 -13.73
N THR A 341 41.07 -0.41 -13.90
CA THR A 341 40.17 -0.96 -14.93
C THR A 341 38.73 -0.57 -14.67
N ILE A 342 38.23 -0.78 -13.44
CA ILE A 342 36.85 -0.40 -13.08
C ILE A 342 36.68 1.11 -13.24
N ALA A 343 37.63 1.93 -12.76
CA ALA A 343 37.56 3.38 -12.88
C ALA A 343 37.55 3.85 -14.35
N ALA A 344 38.45 3.31 -15.19
CA ALA A 344 38.50 3.66 -16.61
C ALA A 344 37.25 3.18 -17.36
N ALA A 345 36.78 1.97 -17.08
CA ALA A 345 35.58 1.40 -17.67
C ALA A 345 34.33 2.20 -17.29
N ARG A 346 34.12 2.53 -16.01
CA ARG A 346 32.99 3.38 -15.58
C ARG A 346 33.08 4.81 -16.10
N ALA A 347 34.28 5.38 -16.23
CA ALA A 347 34.48 6.67 -16.88
C ALA A 347 34.10 6.61 -18.38
N ALA A 348 34.27 5.45 -19.00
CA ALA A 348 33.86 5.13 -20.36
C ALA A 348 32.41 4.58 -20.46
N LEU A 349 31.57 4.72 -19.43
CA LEU A 349 30.19 4.20 -19.38
C LEU A 349 30.05 2.67 -19.54
N ILE A 350 31.13 1.90 -19.33
CA ILE A 350 31.10 0.44 -19.33
C ILE A 350 30.75 -0.06 -17.91
N PRO A 351 29.60 -0.74 -17.69
CA PRO A 351 29.19 -1.15 -16.36
C PRO A 351 30.10 -2.28 -15.87
N THR A 352 30.87 -2.00 -14.80
CA THR A 352 31.99 -2.84 -14.39
C THR A 352 32.05 -2.99 -12.87
N ARG A 353 32.39 -4.20 -12.39
CA ARG A 353 32.56 -4.54 -10.97
C ARG A 353 33.89 -5.24 -10.70
N GLY A 354 34.35 -5.14 -9.46
CA GLY A 354 35.46 -5.94 -8.95
C GLY A 354 35.02 -7.35 -8.58
N VAL A 355 35.87 -8.32 -8.88
CA VAL A 355 35.78 -9.72 -8.44
C VAL A 355 37.08 -10.10 -7.73
N LEU A 356 36.96 -10.78 -6.60
CA LEU A 356 38.08 -11.07 -5.71
C LEU A 356 38.11 -12.55 -5.34
N ASN A 357 39.32 -13.08 -5.24
CA ASN A 357 39.65 -14.30 -4.51
C ASN A 357 40.83 -13.99 -3.56
N THR A 358 40.51 -13.84 -2.27
CA THR A 358 41.49 -13.55 -1.22
C THR A 358 42.18 -14.80 -0.65
N GLY A 359 41.69 -16.00 -0.96
CA GLY A 359 42.37 -17.27 -0.67
C GLY A 359 43.67 -17.41 -1.47
N GLU A 360 43.56 -17.12 -2.76
CA GLU A 360 44.60 -17.34 -3.76
C GLU A 360 45.40 -16.06 -4.15
N ASP A 361 45.23 -14.96 -3.42
CA ASP A 361 45.88 -13.65 -3.70
C ASP A 361 45.65 -13.18 -5.15
N HIS A 362 44.38 -13.08 -5.57
CA HIS A 362 44.05 -12.60 -6.90
C HIS A 362 42.73 -11.84 -6.99
N VAL A 363 42.68 -10.84 -7.87
CA VAL A 363 41.50 -9.99 -8.13
C VAL A 363 41.49 -9.59 -9.61
N TRP A 364 40.30 -9.43 -10.18
CA TRP A 364 40.06 -9.12 -11.60
C TRP A 364 38.69 -8.43 -11.77
N CYS A 365 38.25 -8.14 -13.00
CA CYS A 365 37.00 -7.43 -13.26
C CYS A 365 35.92 -8.34 -13.87
N GLU A 366 34.67 -7.89 -13.79
CA GLU A 366 33.62 -8.33 -14.72
C GLU A 366 32.93 -7.10 -15.30
N PHE A 367 32.61 -7.11 -16.60
CA PHE A 367 31.72 -6.13 -17.23
C PHE A 367 30.34 -6.73 -17.49
N TRP A 368 29.35 -5.85 -17.66
CA TRP A 368 27.98 -6.25 -17.96
C TRP A 368 27.66 -6.20 -19.46
N GLU A 369 27.15 -7.31 -20.00
CA GLU A 369 26.57 -7.39 -21.34
C GLU A 369 25.45 -8.45 -21.35
N ARG A 370 24.23 -8.07 -20.94
CA ARG A 370 23.10 -8.99 -20.61
C ARG A 370 23.45 -10.09 -19.58
N GLY A 371 24.64 -10.03 -18.98
CA GLY A 371 25.25 -10.98 -18.07
C GLY A 371 26.58 -10.41 -17.58
N TRP A 372 27.10 -10.93 -16.46
CA TRP A 372 28.41 -10.55 -15.95
C TRP A 372 29.49 -11.43 -16.57
N HIS A 373 30.31 -10.86 -17.47
CA HIS A 373 31.39 -11.53 -18.18
C HIS A 373 32.76 -11.27 -17.54
N HIS A 374 33.57 -12.32 -17.40
CA HIS A 374 34.96 -12.24 -16.92
C HIS A 374 35.79 -11.23 -17.72
N TRP A 375 36.63 -10.43 -17.05
CA TRP A 375 37.54 -9.47 -17.68
C TRP A 375 38.82 -9.31 -16.88
N ASP A 376 39.94 -9.72 -17.45
CA ASP A 376 41.27 -9.64 -16.82
C ASP A 376 42.30 -9.03 -17.77
N ASN A 377 42.97 -7.97 -17.29
CA ASN A 377 43.96 -7.18 -18.02
C ASN A 377 45.37 -7.59 -17.59
N TYR A 378 46.25 -7.83 -18.54
CA TYR A 378 47.61 -8.28 -18.24
C TYR A 378 48.57 -7.10 -18.37
N TRP A 379 49.56 -6.95 -17.49
CA TRP A 379 50.53 -5.85 -17.52
C TRP A 379 51.34 -5.68 -18.85
N SER A 380 51.15 -6.51 -19.87
CA SER A 380 51.78 -6.39 -21.19
C SER A 380 50.87 -5.71 -22.21
N ASP A 381 51.42 -5.00 -23.21
CA ASP A 381 50.74 -4.59 -24.46
C ASP A 381 50.32 -5.81 -25.35
N GLY A 382 49.77 -6.87 -24.76
CA GLY A 382 50.04 -8.25 -25.15
C GLY A 382 48.89 -9.25 -25.03
N GLY A 383 47.84 -8.93 -24.26
CA GLY A 383 46.67 -9.79 -24.18
C GLY A 383 45.79 -9.50 -22.98
N THR A 384 44.49 -9.69 -23.20
CA THR A 384 43.42 -9.57 -22.22
C THR A 384 42.63 -10.89 -22.23
N ALA A 385 42.13 -11.34 -21.09
CA ALA A 385 41.12 -12.40 -21.04
C ALA A 385 39.73 -11.77 -20.89
N VAL A 386 38.78 -12.21 -21.72
CA VAL A 386 37.39 -11.73 -21.75
C VAL A 386 36.49 -12.94 -21.87
N ASP A 387 35.48 -13.04 -21.02
CA ASP A 387 34.49 -14.11 -21.02
C ASP A 387 35.13 -15.53 -20.94
N ASN A 388 36.15 -15.68 -20.09
CA ASN A 388 36.86 -16.94 -19.88
C ASN A 388 36.98 -17.29 -18.39
N PHE A 389 35.88 -17.66 -17.74
CA PHE A 389 35.86 -17.97 -16.30
C PHE A 389 36.85 -19.07 -15.88
N HIS A 390 37.13 -20.02 -16.77
CA HIS A 390 38.11 -21.11 -16.57
C HIS A 390 39.60 -20.68 -16.68
N ASN A 391 39.91 -19.38 -16.57
CA ASN A 391 41.29 -18.86 -16.72
C ASN A 391 42.21 -19.27 -15.56
N TYR A 392 41.65 -19.49 -14.36
CA TYR A 392 42.43 -19.65 -13.13
C TYR A 392 42.45 -21.07 -12.58
N ASP A 393 41.32 -21.76 -12.66
CA ASP A 393 41.07 -22.97 -11.87
C ASP A 393 41.82 -24.22 -12.38
N ALA A 394 42.42 -24.98 -11.46
CA ALA A 394 43.31 -26.10 -11.74
C ALA A 394 42.70 -27.25 -12.56
N ASP A 395 41.39 -27.46 -12.49
CA ASP A 395 40.72 -28.54 -13.22
C ASP A 395 40.63 -28.29 -14.74
N TYR A 396 40.87 -27.06 -15.18
CA TYR A 396 40.69 -26.66 -16.57
C TYR A 396 42.01 -26.61 -17.35
N PRO A 397 42.18 -27.41 -18.43
CA PRO A 397 43.41 -27.43 -19.22
C PRO A 397 43.78 -26.05 -19.79
N GLY A 398 44.97 -25.58 -19.41
CA GLY A 398 45.52 -24.29 -19.85
C GLY A 398 45.13 -23.08 -19.00
N SER A 399 44.55 -23.31 -17.81
CA SER A 399 44.38 -22.30 -16.76
C SER A 399 45.71 -21.95 -16.07
N TRP A 400 45.65 -21.14 -15.01
CA TRP A 400 46.79 -20.81 -14.15
C TRP A 400 47.05 -21.84 -13.03
N GLY A 401 46.27 -22.92 -12.93
CA GLY A 401 46.56 -24.01 -12.00
C GLY A 401 46.31 -23.69 -10.52
N ARG A 402 45.25 -22.95 -10.20
CA ARG A 402 44.87 -22.59 -8.82
C ARG A 402 43.63 -23.39 -8.38
N GLU A 403 43.67 -24.00 -7.21
CA GLU A 403 42.46 -24.55 -6.55
C GLU A 403 41.71 -23.37 -5.91
N LEU A 404 40.56 -22.94 -6.42
CA LEU A 404 39.91 -21.69 -5.98
C LEU A 404 39.03 -21.92 -4.74
N SER A 405 39.30 -21.23 -3.62
CA SER A 405 38.53 -21.43 -2.37
C SER A 405 37.16 -20.75 -2.37
N ALA A 406 37.10 -19.49 -2.77
CA ALA A 406 35.88 -18.73 -2.89
C ALA A 406 36.16 -17.51 -3.77
N VAL A 407 35.18 -17.14 -4.58
CA VAL A 407 35.23 -15.94 -5.40
C VAL A 407 34.03 -15.09 -5.05
N PHE A 408 34.21 -13.79 -4.85
CA PHE A 408 33.13 -12.88 -4.51
C PHE A 408 33.16 -11.61 -5.35
N ALA A 409 31.98 -11.06 -5.62
CA ALA A 409 31.79 -9.80 -6.30
C ALA A 409 31.59 -8.65 -5.30
N TRP A 410 31.93 -7.43 -5.71
CA TRP A 410 31.85 -6.22 -4.89
C TRP A 410 30.83 -5.21 -5.47
N ARG A 411 30.00 -4.62 -4.61
CA ARG A 411 29.07 -3.51 -4.94
C ARG A 411 29.55 -2.20 -4.29
N GLY A 412 29.21 -1.07 -4.91
CA GLY A 412 29.75 0.25 -4.53
C GLY A 412 29.47 0.70 -3.08
N ASP A 413 28.52 0.09 -2.38
CA ASP A 413 28.23 0.34 -0.96
C ASP A 413 29.02 -0.56 0.01
N ASP A 414 29.93 -1.39 -0.50
CA ASP A 414 30.68 -2.44 0.20
C ASP A 414 29.89 -3.73 0.52
N TYR A 415 28.70 -3.93 -0.07
CA TYR A 415 28.07 -5.25 -0.09
C TYR A 415 28.86 -6.24 -0.97
N ILE A 416 29.00 -7.49 -0.51
CA ILE A 416 29.67 -8.58 -1.23
C ILE A 416 28.84 -9.87 -1.23
N TRP A 417 29.06 -10.74 -2.22
CA TRP A 417 28.43 -12.05 -2.32
C TRP A 417 29.25 -13.01 -3.18
N THR A 418 29.11 -14.31 -2.93
CA THR A 418 29.86 -15.35 -3.66
C THR A 418 29.39 -15.48 -5.11
N VAL A 419 30.35 -15.62 -6.01
CA VAL A 419 30.20 -15.93 -7.45
C VAL A 419 31.15 -17.07 -7.88
N THR A 420 31.61 -17.85 -6.90
CA THR A 420 32.55 -18.99 -7.01
C THR A 420 32.15 -19.99 -8.09
N ASP A 421 30.85 -20.22 -8.20
CA ASP A 421 30.18 -21.19 -9.07
C ASP A 421 30.37 -20.94 -10.58
N LYS A 422 30.75 -19.72 -10.96
CA LYS A 422 31.16 -19.41 -12.33
C LYS A 422 32.56 -19.90 -12.68
N TYR A 423 33.46 -19.96 -11.68
CA TYR A 423 34.91 -20.08 -11.89
C TYR A 423 35.46 -21.48 -11.62
N THR A 424 34.83 -22.22 -10.71
CA THR A 424 35.27 -23.53 -10.20
C THR A 424 34.04 -24.39 -9.82
N PRO A 425 34.12 -25.73 -9.77
CA PRO A 425 33.08 -26.55 -9.16
C PRO A 425 32.85 -26.15 -7.69
N THR A 426 31.60 -26.24 -7.20
CA THR A 426 31.25 -25.70 -5.87
C THR A 426 30.50 -26.68 -4.98
N ALA A 427 30.82 -26.58 -3.69
CA ALA A 427 30.01 -27.04 -2.58
C ALA A 427 29.21 -25.86 -1.99
N GLU A 428 28.12 -26.18 -1.29
CA GLU A 428 27.33 -25.21 -0.51
C GLU A 428 27.73 -25.28 0.96
N TYR A 429 27.85 -24.14 1.62
CA TYR A 429 27.99 -24.07 3.07
C TYR A 429 26.97 -23.11 3.68
N THR A 430 26.31 -23.56 4.76
CA THR A 430 25.37 -22.76 5.55
C THR A 430 25.87 -22.64 6.98
N ALA A 431 26.10 -21.41 7.44
CA ALA A 431 26.33 -21.12 8.85
C ALA A 431 25.01 -20.69 9.51
N GLU A 432 24.63 -21.37 10.59
CA GLU A 432 23.49 -20.99 11.42
C GLU A 432 24.02 -20.28 12.68
N VAL A 433 23.68 -19.02 12.91
CA VAL A 433 24.16 -18.24 14.06
C VAL A 433 23.00 -17.97 15.01
N VAL A 434 23.13 -18.46 16.23
CA VAL A 434 22.16 -18.27 17.31
C VAL A 434 22.81 -17.59 18.51
N ASP A 435 21.97 -16.93 19.30
CA ASP A 435 22.33 -16.32 20.57
C ASP A 435 22.42 -17.36 21.71
N SER A 436 22.79 -16.94 22.92
CA SER A 436 22.93 -17.85 24.05
C SER A 436 21.61 -18.43 24.60
N SER A 437 20.47 -17.96 24.12
CA SER A 437 19.13 -18.53 24.36
C SER A 437 18.65 -19.42 23.21
N GLY A 438 19.42 -19.52 22.11
CA GLY A 438 19.04 -20.25 20.89
C GLY A 438 18.19 -19.44 19.91
N VAL A 439 18.05 -18.12 20.11
CA VAL A 439 17.33 -17.24 19.16
C VAL A 439 18.23 -16.97 17.95
N PRO A 440 17.75 -17.11 16.71
CA PRO A 440 18.52 -16.75 15.52
C PRO A 440 18.92 -15.27 15.49
N LEU A 441 20.12 -14.98 14.99
CA LEU A 441 20.68 -13.63 14.93
C LEU A 441 20.84 -13.16 13.49
N ASP A 442 20.21 -12.05 13.11
CA ASP A 442 20.33 -11.43 11.78
C ASP A 442 21.57 -10.51 11.66
N GLY A 443 22.22 -10.49 10.49
CA GLY A 443 23.38 -9.65 10.21
C GLY A 443 24.62 -9.94 11.06
N ALA A 444 24.72 -11.11 11.68
CA ALA A 444 25.97 -11.60 12.24
C ALA A 444 26.94 -11.95 11.11
N THR A 445 28.16 -11.42 11.16
CA THR A 445 29.19 -11.66 10.14
C THR A 445 29.83 -13.01 10.36
N VAL A 446 29.74 -13.88 9.36
CA VAL A 446 30.40 -15.18 9.30
C VAL A 446 31.60 -15.06 8.37
N VAL A 447 32.78 -15.42 8.85
CA VAL A 447 34.04 -15.37 8.08
C VAL A 447 34.55 -16.79 7.87
N LEU A 448 34.83 -17.15 6.62
CA LEU A 448 35.45 -18.41 6.24
C LEU A 448 36.92 -18.17 5.88
N ALA A 449 37.78 -19.02 6.43
CA ALA A 449 39.21 -19.06 6.18
C ALA A 449 39.62 -20.39 5.56
N THR A 450 40.72 -20.37 4.82
CA THR A 450 41.32 -21.50 4.11
C THR A 450 42.85 -21.38 4.17
N GLU A 451 43.59 -22.39 3.74
CA GLU A 451 45.05 -22.33 3.63
C GLU A 451 45.52 -21.22 2.68
N ASN A 452 46.59 -20.53 3.05
CA ASN A 452 47.19 -19.51 2.20
C ASN A 452 47.97 -20.16 1.03
N PHE A 453 47.66 -19.71 -0.18
CA PHE A 453 48.24 -20.23 -1.43
C PHE A 453 49.78 -20.22 -1.49
N TYR A 454 50.47 -19.27 -0.85
CA TYR A 454 51.94 -19.23 -0.83
C TYR A 454 52.56 -20.03 0.32
N ASN A 455 51.83 -20.22 1.41
CA ASN A 455 52.29 -20.98 2.56
C ASN A 455 51.11 -21.61 3.33
N PRO A 456 50.85 -22.92 3.16
CA PRO A 456 49.70 -23.59 3.76
C PRO A 456 49.78 -23.73 5.29
N ASP A 457 50.90 -23.41 5.93
CA ASP A 457 50.99 -23.33 7.40
C ASP A 457 50.19 -22.13 7.98
N TYR A 458 49.76 -21.19 7.14
CA TYR A 458 48.96 -20.03 7.52
C TYR A 458 47.56 -20.08 6.91
N LEU A 459 46.57 -19.56 7.65
CA LEU A 459 45.22 -19.34 7.13
C LEU A 459 45.06 -17.93 6.58
N THR A 460 44.29 -17.79 5.50
CA THR A 460 43.82 -16.55 4.91
C THR A 460 42.30 -16.57 4.80
N ILE A 461 41.67 -15.42 4.56
CA ILE A 461 40.22 -15.32 4.38
C ILE A 461 39.87 -15.83 2.97
N ALA A 462 38.94 -16.79 2.89
CA ALA A 462 38.35 -17.22 1.63
C ALA A 462 37.21 -16.26 1.23
N CYS A 463 36.26 -16.05 2.15
CA CYS A 463 35.11 -15.16 1.98
C CYS A 463 34.47 -14.82 3.34
N TRP A 464 33.58 -13.85 3.38
CA TRP A 464 32.67 -13.59 4.50
C TRP A 464 31.28 -13.26 3.96
N GLY A 465 30.31 -13.24 4.87
CA GLY A 465 28.90 -13.00 4.55
C GLY A 465 28.09 -12.94 5.83
N GLU A 466 26.82 -12.57 5.72
CA GLU A 466 26.02 -12.18 6.87
C GLU A 466 24.73 -12.99 6.96
N THR A 467 24.30 -13.24 8.19
CA THR A 467 23.08 -14.01 8.43
C THR A 467 21.81 -13.25 8.04
N ASP A 468 20.84 -13.99 7.53
CA ASP A 468 19.47 -13.51 7.33
C ASP A 468 18.65 -13.49 8.65
N LEU A 469 17.37 -13.17 8.54
CA LEU A 469 16.41 -13.14 9.66
C LEU A 469 16.11 -14.52 10.28
N SER A 470 16.51 -15.61 9.60
CA SER A 470 16.48 -16.98 10.13
C SER A 470 17.80 -17.37 10.81
N GLY A 471 18.76 -16.43 10.91
CA GLY A 471 20.09 -16.63 11.45
C GLY A 471 21.03 -17.36 10.51
N LYS A 472 20.81 -17.35 9.18
CA LYS A 472 21.56 -18.18 8.23
C LYS A 472 22.37 -17.36 7.23
N ALA A 473 23.66 -17.68 7.12
CA ALA A 473 24.55 -17.15 6.09
C ALA A 473 24.91 -18.28 5.12
N HIS A 474 24.72 -18.03 3.83
CA HIS A 474 24.90 -19.02 2.76
C HIS A 474 26.11 -18.67 1.88
N PHE A 475 26.89 -19.69 1.53
CA PHE A 475 28.16 -19.54 0.83
C PHE A 475 28.31 -20.59 -0.28
N LEU A 476 28.80 -20.16 -1.44
CA LEU A 476 29.34 -21.04 -2.47
C LEU A 476 30.85 -21.10 -2.34
N ILE A 477 31.37 -22.27 -2.03
CA ILE A 477 32.79 -22.55 -1.75
C ILE A 477 33.33 -23.56 -2.78
N GLY A 478 34.60 -23.45 -3.17
CA GLY A 478 35.22 -24.37 -4.13
C GLY A 478 35.49 -25.76 -3.56
N ASP A 479 35.80 -26.72 -4.42
CA ASP A 479 36.07 -28.12 -4.10
C ASP A 479 37.55 -28.44 -3.82
N ASP A 480 37.78 -29.61 -3.20
CA ASP A 480 39.03 -30.08 -2.57
C ASP A 480 39.74 -29.09 -1.64
N ARG A 481 38.98 -28.22 -0.96
CA ARG A 481 39.51 -27.23 -0.02
C ARG A 481 39.13 -27.55 1.42
N ASN A 482 40.00 -27.14 2.35
CA ASN A 482 39.68 -27.14 3.78
C ASN A 482 39.18 -25.75 4.19
N TYR A 483 38.21 -25.74 5.11
CA TYR A 483 37.65 -24.50 5.64
C TYR A 483 37.62 -24.50 7.16
N TRP A 484 37.92 -23.32 7.68
CA TRP A 484 37.70 -22.94 9.06
C TRP A 484 36.74 -21.75 9.06
N GLY A 485 35.96 -21.57 10.12
CA GLY A 485 35.08 -20.40 10.22
C GLY A 485 34.90 -19.86 11.61
N GLU A 486 34.50 -18.60 11.68
CA GLU A 486 34.01 -17.90 12.86
C GLU A 486 32.70 -17.16 12.54
N ALA A 487 31.89 -16.87 13.56
CA ALA A 487 30.78 -15.94 13.49
C ALA A 487 30.97 -14.86 14.56
N ASN A 488 30.78 -13.58 14.20
CA ASN A 488 30.94 -12.45 15.10
C ASN A 488 29.83 -11.40 14.92
N CYS A 489 29.47 -10.71 16.00
CA CYS A 489 28.55 -9.57 16.00
C CYS A 489 28.67 -8.74 17.29
N ARG A 490 27.82 -7.71 17.46
CA ARG A 490 27.81 -6.86 18.68
C ARG A 490 27.47 -7.60 19.98
N LEU A 491 27.01 -8.84 19.93
CA LEU A 491 26.70 -9.69 21.09
C LEU A 491 27.85 -10.66 21.46
N GLY A 492 28.91 -10.75 20.65
CA GLY A 492 30.07 -11.61 20.88
C GLY A 492 30.54 -12.33 19.62
N GLN A 493 31.34 -13.39 19.81
CA GLN A 493 31.86 -14.21 18.72
C GLN A 493 32.01 -15.69 19.14
N ASP A 494 31.89 -16.59 18.17
CA ASP A 494 32.20 -18.01 18.27
C ASP A 494 33.10 -18.43 17.09
N PRO A 495 34.32 -18.95 17.33
CA PRO A 495 34.98 -19.09 18.63
C PRO A 495 35.22 -17.78 19.44
N PRO A 496 35.27 -17.86 20.78
CA PRO A 496 35.54 -16.70 21.65
C PRO A 496 36.90 -16.03 21.43
N ASN A 497 36.96 -14.70 21.58
CA ASN A 497 38.19 -13.95 21.36
C ASN A 497 39.28 -14.29 22.40
N SER A 498 40.42 -14.83 21.95
CA SER A 498 41.58 -15.11 22.80
C SER A 498 42.69 -14.03 22.75
N GLY A 499 42.51 -13.01 21.92
CA GLY A 499 43.38 -11.84 21.79
C GLY A 499 44.48 -11.99 20.74
N GLY A 500 44.23 -11.49 19.52
CA GLY A 500 45.30 -11.18 18.55
C GLY A 500 45.37 -12.02 17.27
N SER A 501 44.28 -12.60 16.80
CA SER A 501 44.10 -13.17 15.44
C SER A 501 42.63 -13.48 15.17
N ILE A 502 42.24 -13.72 13.91
CA ILE A 502 40.92 -14.29 13.56
C ILE A 502 40.80 -15.65 14.27
N GLN A 503 39.70 -15.90 14.97
CA GLN A 503 39.55 -17.05 15.87
C GLN A 503 38.71 -18.14 15.21
N VAL A 504 39.25 -18.80 14.19
CA VAL A 504 38.49 -19.79 13.40
C VAL A 504 38.59 -21.22 13.98
N ARG A 505 37.53 -22.01 13.81
CA ARG A 505 37.53 -23.47 14.04
C ARG A 505 37.37 -24.23 12.72
N SER A 506 37.97 -25.41 12.59
CA SER A 506 37.80 -26.24 11.39
C SER A 506 36.32 -26.68 11.27
N ILE A 507 35.76 -26.55 10.07
CA ILE A 507 34.36 -26.85 9.75
C ILE A 507 34.21 -27.86 8.60
N ILE A 508 35.14 -27.84 7.63
CA ILE A 508 35.17 -28.74 6.48
C ILE A 508 36.60 -29.21 6.25
N THR A 509 36.77 -30.48 5.91
CA THR A 509 38.04 -31.06 5.45
C THR A 509 37.78 -31.72 4.09
N SER A 510 38.45 -31.24 3.04
CA SER A 510 38.22 -31.56 1.61
C SER A 510 36.74 -31.43 1.22
N SER A 511 36.37 -30.25 0.72
CA SER A 511 35.05 -29.99 0.15
C SER A 511 34.80 -30.83 -1.11
N GLU A 512 33.58 -31.34 -1.26
CA GLU A 512 33.18 -32.14 -2.43
C GLU A 512 32.18 -31.34 -3.27
N ALA A 513 32.45 -31.16 -4.57
CA ALA A 513 31.54 -30.47 -5.48
C ALA A 513 30.11 -31.06 -5.46
N GLY A 514 29.10 -30.19 -5.44
CA GLY A 514 27.69 -30.56 -5.37
C GLY A 514 27.19 -30.99 -3.99
N ARG A 515 28.03 -30.96 -2.95
CA ARG A 515 27.65 -31.31 -1.56
C ARG A 515 27.32 -30.07 -0.73
N SER A 516 26.33 -30.19 0.15
CA SER A 516 25.97 -29.14 1.11
C SER A 516 26.47 -29.47 2.52
N TYR A 517 27.00 -28.46 3.21
CA TYR A 517 27.57 -28.52 4.55
C TYR A 517 26.86 -27.51 5.48
N THR A 518 26.82 -27.78 6.78
CA THR A 518 26.17 -26.88 7.76
C THR A 518 26.94 -26.86 9.08
N SER A 519 26.98 -25.71 9.77
CA SER A 519 27.48 -25.60 11.13
C SER A 519 26.74 -24.53 11.92
N THR A 520 26.48 -24.81 13.20
CA THR A 520 25.82 -23.88 14.12
C THR A 520 26.84 -23.15 15.00
N TYR A 521 26.74 -21.84 15.10
CA TYR A 521 27.57 -20.95 15.92
C TYR A 521 26.75 -20.39 17.08
N HIS A 522 27.34 -20.36 18.29
CA HIS A 522 26.66 -19.96 19.51
C HIS A 522 27.28 -18.69 20.09
N ILE A 523 26.67 -17.55 19.81
CA ILE A 523 27.12 -16.24 20.29
C ILE A 523 26.83 -16.11 21.80
N PRO A 524 27.79 -15.65 22.64
CA PRO A 524 27.60 -15.60 24.09
C PRO A 524 26.51 -14.64 24.60
N GLY A 525 26.29 -13.50 23.93
CA GLY A 525 25.21 -12.57 24.27
C GLY A 525 23.85 -13.03 23.76
N ALA A 526 22.78 -12.40 24.26
CA ALA A 526 21.40 -12.67 23.85
C ALA A 526 20.70 -11.40 23.34
N LEU A 527 19.75 -11.54 22.42
CA LEU A 527 18.86 -10.45 22.03
C LEU A 527 17.78 -10.22 23.11
N PRO A 528 17.37 -8.97 23.38
CA PRO A 528 16.25 -8.70 24.27
C PRO A 528 14.97 -9.38 23.77
N GLN A 529 14.32 -10.13 24.67
CA GLN A 529 13.00 -10.73 24.43
C GLN A 529 12.01 -10.06 25.39
N PRO A 530 11.15 -9.13 24.91
CA PRO A 530 10.13 -8.53 25.75
C PRO A 530 9.14 -9.59 26.24
N GLU A 531 8.92 -9.66 27.56
CA GLU A 531 7.98 -10.62 28.17
C GLU A 531 6.66 -9.91 28.49
N ALA A 532 5.72 -9.92 27.55
CA ALA A 532 4.39 -9.35 27.71
C ALA A 532 3.36 -10.41 28.17
N THR A 533 2.48 -10.07 29.11
CA THR A 533 1.32 -10.89 29.50
C THR A 533 0.02 -10.18 29.13
N LEU A 534 -0.86 -10.86 28.39
CA LEU A 534 -2.15 -10.31 28.00
C LEU A 534 -3.09 -10.23 29.22
N VAL A 535 -3.68 -9.05 29.46
CA VAL A 535 -4.74 -8.83 30.45
C VAL A 535 -6.06 -8.51 29.74
N GLU A 536 -7.21 -8.79 30.37
CA GLU A 536 -8.52 -8.47 29.76
C GLU A 536 -8.66 -6.95 29.56
N GLY A 537 -8.95 -6.54 28.31
CA GLY A 537 -9.27 -5.16 27.99
C GLY A 537 -10.62 -4.72 28.56
N VAL A 538 -10.77 -3.41 28.79
CA VAL A 538 -11.97 -2.88 29.46
C VAL A 538 -13.16 -2.83 28.50
N ARG A 539 -14.33 -3.24 28.97
CA ARG A 539 -15.53 -3.42 28.13
C ARG A 539 -16.36 -2.15 27.99
N ASP A 540 -16.36 -1.29 29.01
CA ASP A 540 -17.26 -0.14 29.17
C ASP A 540 -16.50 1.21 29.08
N GLY A 541 -15.67 1.37 28.04
CA GLY A 541 -14.82 2.54 27.81
C GLY A 541 -15.57 3.86 27.60
N LYS A 542 -14.97 4.95 28.08
CA LYS A 542 -15.34 6.35 27.76
C LYS A 542 -14.74 6.80 26.41
N TYR A 543 -13.58 6.25 26.07
CA TYR A 543 -12.91 6.51 24.80
C TYR A 543 -12.71 5.21 24.01
N LEU A 544 -12.63 5.33 22.68
CA LEU A 544 -12.27 4.26 21.75
C LEU A 544 -10.95 4.64 21.06
N LEU A 545 -9.86 3.96 21.42
CA LEU A 545 -8.56 4.05 20.78
C LEU A 545 -8.51 3.08 19.59
N LYS A 546 -8.32 3.60 18.38
CA LYS A 546 -7.98 2.82 17.19
C LYS A 546 -6.50 3.03 16.83
N VAL A 547 -5.79 1.94 16.55
CA VAL A 547 -4.40 1.99 16.05
C VAL A 547 -4.30 1.11 14.82
N ASN A 548 -4.01 1.73 13.68
CA ASN A 548 -3.77 1.07 12.41
C ASN A 548 -2.29 1.23 12.02
N TYR A 549 -1.65 0.16 11.58
CA TYR A 549 -0.25 0.23 11.12
C TYR A 549 0.07 -0.76 10.01
N THR A 550 1.11 -0.43 9.24
CA THR A 550 1.70 -1.26 8.18
C THR A 550 3.23 -1.10 8.21
N VAL A 551 3.96 -2.21 8.08
CA VAL A 551 5.42 -2.22 7.91
C VAL A 551 5.72 -2.16 6.42
N GLU A 552 6.06 -0.96 5.94
CA GLU A 552 6.28 -0.68 4.51
C GLU A 552 7.56 -1.35 4.00
N SER A 553 8.63 -1.32 4.82
CA SER A 553 9.93 -1.88 4.47
C SER A 553 10.75 -2.35 5.68
N ALA A 554 11.76 -3.17 5.36
CA ALA A 554 12.75 -3.65 6.29
C ALA A 554 14.13 -3.68 5.60
N ILE A 555 15.15 -3.15 6.29
CA ILE A 555 16.47 -2.92 5.71
C ILE A 555 17.54 -3.52 6.61
N MET A 556 18.28 -4.49 6.09
CA MET A 556 19.38 -5.14 6.80
C MET A 556 20.65 -4.31 6.61
N HIS A 557 21.33 -4.00 7.72
CA HIS A 557 22.58 -3.24 7.74
C HIS A 557 23.70 -4.07 8.36
N SER A 558 24.80 -4.27 7.64
CA SER A 558 25.98 -4.91 8.22
C SER A 558 27.28 -4.30 7.69
N LYS A 559 28.40 -4.78 8.23
CA LYS A 559 29.72 -4.23 7.97
C LYS A 559 30.53 -5.12 7.04
N ASN A 560 31.09 -4.52 6.01
CA ASN A 560 32.12 -5.18 5.21
C ASN A 560 33.35 -5.45 6.08
N PHE A 561 33.87 -6.68 6.03
CA PHE A 561 34.98 -7.11 6.88
C PHE A 561 36.28 -6.32 6.64
N PHE A 562 36.58 -5.96 5.39
CA PHE A 562 37.82 -5.24 5.04
C PHE A 562 37.73 -3.74 5.30
N THR A 563 36.66 -3.08 4.85
CA THR A 563 36.55 -1.61 4.95
C THR A 563 36.00 -1.14 6.30
N GLY A 564 35.23 -1.99 6.98
CA GLY A 564 34.51 -1.64 8.22
C GLY A 564 33.30 -0.71 8.01
N ASN A 565 33.02 -0.33 6.75
CA ASN A 565 31.89 0.50 6.34
C ASN A 565 30.57 -0.30 6.45
N THR A 566 29.49 0.41 6.75
CA THR A 566 28.15 -0.18 6.84
C THR A 566 27.44 -0.11 5.48
N TRP A 567 27.17 -1.27 4.89
CA TRP A 567 26.36 -1.45 3.67
C TRP A 567 24.88 -1.69 4.03
N CYS A 568 23.97 -1.67 3.04
CA CYS A 568 22.55 -1.98 3.28
C CYS A 568 21.86 -2.80 2.18
N ARG A 569 20.81 -3.55 2.53
CA ARG A 569 19.89 -4.19 1.56
C ARG A 569 18.46 -4.27 2.10
N MET A 570 17.48 -4.12 1.20
CA MET A 570 16.07 -4.44 1.50
C MET A 570 15.93 -5.95 1.79
N VAL A 571 15.07 -6.31 2.73
CA VAL A 571 14.75 -7.72 3.07
C VAL A 571 13.24 -7.90 3.25
N GLU A 572 12.57 -8.52 2.27
CA GLU A 572 11.11 -8.67 2.24
C GLU A 572 10.57 -9.49 3.42
N ASP A 573 11.21 -10.61 3.78
CA ASP A 573 10.88 -11.44 4.95
C ASP A 573 11.06 -10.69 6.29
N GLY A 574 11.60 -9.47 6.24
CA GLY A 574 11.74 -8.56 7.37
C GLY A 574 10.55 -7.66 7.61
N LYS A 575 9.53 -7.59 6.74
CA LYS A 575 8.39 -6.66 6.88
C LYS A 575 7.42 -7.07 8.01
N TRP A 576 7.91 -6.99 9.25
CA TRP A 576 7.16 -7.26 10.48
C TRP A 576 7.72 -6.49 11.67
N ILE A 577 6.88 -6.23 12.68
CA ILE A 577 7.24 -5.59 13.95
C ILE A 577 6.53 -6.31 15.11
N ASP A 578 7.08 -6.22 16.32
CA ASP A 578 6.34 -6.55 17.54
C ASP A 578 5.59 -5.31 18.05
N PHE A 579 4.30 -5.47 18.37
CA PHE A 579 3.39 -4.40 18.77
C PHE A 579 2.69 -4.74 20.10
N TYR A 580 2.65 -3.77 21.00
CA TYR A 580 2.02 -3.91 22.32
C TYR A 580 1.16 -2.68 22.64
N LEU A 581 -0.06 -2.88 23.15
CA LEU A 581 -0.81 -1.81 23.82
C LEU A 581 -0.68 -1.99 25.33
N THR A 582 -0.25 -0.97 26.07
CA THR A 582 -0.03 -1.07 27.52
C THR A 582 -0.27 0.26 28.26
N THR A 583 -0.39 0.21 29.59
CA THR A 583 -0.57 1.38 30.47
C THR A 583 0.77 2.07 30.76
N SER A 584 0.77 3.19 31.50
CA SER A 584 2.02 3.89 31.84
C SER A 584 2.95 3.02 32.68
N ARG A 585 2.37 2.17 33.53
CA ARG A 585 3.12 1.19 34.34
C ARG A 585 3.77 0.13 33.46
N GLY A 586 3.01 -0.48 32.55
CA GLY A 586 3.54 -1.52 31.68
C GLY A 586 4.56 -0.99 30.67
N TYR A 587 4.39 0.24 30.16
CA TYR A 587 5.43 0.91 29.36
C TYR A 587 6.72 1.16 30.17
N SER A 588 6.60 1.56 31.43
CA SER A 588 7.76 1.73 32.35
C SER A 588 8.48 0.41 32.66
N ASP A 589 7.75 -0.71 32.69
CA ASP A 589 8.31 -2.05 32.83
C ASP A 589 8.96 -2.54 31.52
N PHE A 590 8.32 -2.34 30.36
CA PHE A 590 8.89 -2.58 29.02
C PHE A 590 10.22 -1.83 28.79
N LYS A 591 10.25 -0.50 28.95
CA LYS A 591 11.50 0.30 28.81
C LYS A 591 12.55 -0.06 29.85
N GLY A 592 12.14 -0.70 30.95
CA GLY A 592 12.99 -1.22 32.00
C GLY A 592 13.48 -2.65 31.80
N GLY A 593 13.11 -3.33 30.70
CA GLY A 593 13.47 -4.73 30.43
C GLY A 593 12.88 -5.73 31.43
N ARG A 594 11.71 -5.42 32.00
CA ARG A 594 10.99 -6.28 32.95
C ARG A 594 9.74 -6.88 32.32
N PRO A 595 9.24 -8.03 32.81
CA PRO A 595 7.94 -8.54 32.40
C PRO A 595 6.84 -7.51 32.68
N PHE A 596 5.90 -7.37 31.75
CA PHE A 596 4.87 -6.33 31.78
C PHE A 596 3.50 -6.82 31.33
N GLU A 597 2.44 -6.14 31.77
CA GLU A 597 1.07 -6.41 31.36
C GLU A 597 0.72 -5.58 30.11
N ALA A 598 -0.03 -6.18 29.19
CA ALA A 598 -0.45 -5.55 27.94
C ALA A 598 -1.93 -5.84 27.64
N LEU A 599 -2.64 -4.82 27.16
CA LEU A 599 -4.03 -4.89 26.69
C LEU A 599 -4.14 -5.54 25.29
N ASN A 600 -3.06 -5.49 24.51
CA ASN A 600 -2.90 -6.22 23.26
C ASN A 600 -1.43 -6.63 23.08
N ILE A 601 -1.22 -7.82 22.51
CA ILE A 601 0.09 -8.34 22.10
C ILE A 601 -0.06 -8.84 20.67
N THR A 602 0.71 -8.28 19.75
CA THR A 602 0.80 -8.71 18.35
C THR A 602 2.27 -8.82 17.98
N GLU A 603 2.80 -10.04 17.91
CA GLU A 603 4.22 -10.27 17.60
C GLU A 603 4.42 -10.60 16.12
N ARG A 604 5.56 -10.16 15.56
CA ARG A 604 5.97 -10.40 14.17
C ARG A 604 4.87 -10.16 13.12
N SER A 605 4.16 -9.04 13.21
CA SER A 605 3.15 -8.68 12.20
C SER A 605 3.61 -7.59 11.23
N GLY A 606 3.31 -7.77 9.94
CA GLY A 606 3.53 -6.77 8.89
C GLY A 606 2.51 -5.63 8.88
N GLY A 607 1.47 -5.70 9.73
CA GLY A 607 0.47 -4.66 9.91
C GLY A 607 -0.65 -5.10 10.85
N GLY A 608 -1.58 -4.22 11.16
CA GLY A 608 -2.74 -4.59 11.96
C GLY A 608 -3.66 -3.43 12.31
N GLU A 609 -4.90 -3.79 12.62
CA GLU A 609 -5.88 -2.92 13.28
C GLU A 609 -6.07 -3.36 14.73
N LEU A 610 -5.98 -2.40 15.64
CA LEU A 610 -6.36 -2.53 17.03
C LEU A 610 -7.51 -1.57 17.33
N ILE A 611 -8.54 -2.09 18.00
CA ILE A 611 -9.61 -1.27 18.60
C ILE A 611 -9.65 -1.60 20.10
N CYS A 612 -9.50 -0.59 20.95
CA CYS A 612 -9.49 -0.74 22.41
C CYS A 612 -10.35 0.33 23.10
N ARG A 613 -11.09 -0.07 24.14
CA ARG A 613 -11.93 0.83 24.96
C ARG A 613 -11.18 1.22 26.23
N ILE A 614 -11.10 2.54 26.48
CA ILE A 614 -10.34 3.13 27.58
C ILE A 614 -11.30 3.71 28.62
N THR A 615 -11.14 3.33 29.90
CA THR A 615 -11.99 3.79 31.03
C THR A 615 -11.28 4.64 32.06
N ASP A 616 -9.99 4.42 32.27
CA ASP A 616 -9.23 5.08 33.32
C ASP A 616 -8.44 6.28 32.79
N ASP A 617 -7.92 7.06 33.73
CA ASP A 617 -7.18 8.29 33.46
C ASP A 617 -5.67 8.06 33.23
N ASP A 618 -5.19 6.81 33.10
CA ASP A 618 -3.77 6.51 32.86
C ASP A 618 -3.38 6.67 31.38
N LEU A 619 -2.09 6.88 31.13
CA LEU A 619 -1.56 7.00 29.77
C LEU A 619 -1.52 5.62 29.08
N HIS A 620 -2.06 5.57 27.87
CA HIS A 620 -2.17 4.34 27.08
C HIS A 620 -1.19 4.36 25.91
N TYR A 621 -0.16 3.51 25.96
CA TYR A 621 0.96 3.45 25.01
C TYR A 621 0.77 2.34 23.97
N ALA A 622 0.72 2.74 22.69
CA ALA A 622 0.86 1.90 21.52
C ALA A 622 2.36 1.81 21.15
N VAL A 623 2.99 0.70 21.53
CA VAL A 623 4.44 0.48 21.49
C VAL A 623 4.82 -0.38 20.29
N PHE A 624 5.72 0.13 19.45
CA PHE A 624 6.34 -0.58 18.33
C PHE A 624 7.78 -0.96 18.72
N SER A 625 8.10 -2.24 18.63
CA SER A 625 9.34 -2.83 19.17
C SER A 625 10.11 -3.59 18.09
N ASN A 626 11.30 -3.09 17.75
CA ASN A 626 12.28 -3.76 16.90
C ASN A 626 13.41 -4.41 17.75
N LEU A 627 13.10 -4.77 19.00
CA LEU A 627 14.09 -5.29 19.96
C LEU A 627 14.62 -6.69 19.65
N ARG A 628 13.86 -7.47 18.86
CA ARG A 628 14.19 -8.85 18.45
C ARG A 628 15.05 -8.94 17.18
N THR A 629 15.60 -7.83 16.70
CA THR A 629 16.55 -7.80 15.58
C THR A 629 17.91 -7.25 16.02
N LEU A 630 18.96 -7.75 15.39
CA LEU A 630 20.34 -7.41 15.64
C LEU A 630 20.84 -6.34 14.65
N SER A 631 20.37 -6.38 13.40
CA SER A 631 20.90 -5.63 12.25
C SER A 631 19.83 -5.03 11.30
N THR A 632 18.57 -5.45 11.41
CA THR A 632 17.53 -5.10 10.45
C THR A 632 16.57 -4.01 10.96
N ASP A 633 16.57 -2.85 10.30
CA ASP A 633 15.74 -1.69 10.58
C ASP A 633 14.32 -1.84 9.97
N ARG A 634 13.38 -0.97 10.35
CA ARG A 634 11.96 -1.00 9.92
C ARG A 634 11.42 0.38 9.55
N CYS A 635 10.69 0.47 8.44
CA CYS A 635 9.79 1.61 8.14
C CYS A 635 8.35 1.20 8.44
N ILE A 636 7.62 2.01 9.21
CA ILE A 636 6.26 1.70 9.66
C ILE A 636 5.37 2.92 9.46
N ARG A 637 4.29 2.79 8.67
CA ARG A 637 3.20 3.78 8.64
C ARG A 637 2.25 3.48 9.79
N VAL A 638 1.93 4.48 10.60
CA VAL A 638 1.06 4.36 11.78
C VAL A 638 -0.01 5.45 11.74
N ASN A 639 -1.26 5.07 11.97
CA ASN A 639 -2.39 5.96 12.23
C ASN A 639 -2.97 5.61 13.61
N VAL A 640 -3.02 6.60 14.49
CA VAL A 640 -3.65 6.52 15.81
C VAL A 640 -4.84 7.47 15.80
N THR A 641 -6.03 6.96 16.11
CA THR A 641 -7.25 7.77 16.24
C THR A 641 -7.88 7.51 17.60
N VAL A 642 -8.34 8.55 18.28
CA VAL A 642 -9.13 8.41 19.51
C VAL A 642 -10.49 9.05 19.31
N TYR A 643 -11.53 8.31 19.67
CA TYR A 643 -12.90 8.79 19.74
C TYR A 643 -13.39 8.83 21.18
N TYR A 644 -14.35 9.70 21.45
CA TYR A 644 -15.20 9.65 22.64
C TYR A 644 -16.43 8.81 22.34
N ILE A 645 -16.94 8.11 23.35
CA ILE A 645 -18.20 7.36 23.25
C ILE A 645 -19.26 8.13 24.06
N PRO A 646 -20.19 8.86 23.41
CA PRO A 646 -21.26 9.56 24.11
C PRO A 646 -22.18 8.58 24.83
N THR A 647 -22.81 9.03 25.91
CA THR A 647 -23.69 8.18 26.73
C THR A 647 -24.94 8.93 27.17
N VAL A 648 -26.03 8.18 27.32
CA VAL A 648 -27.25 8.61 28.02
C VAL A 648 -27.75 7.45 28.87
N VAL A 649 -28.07 7.72 30.14
CA VAL A 649 -28.41 6.69 31.14
C VAL A 649 -29.54 7.19 32.03
N ILE A 650 -30.63 6.43 32.10
CA ILE A 650 -31.70 6.66 33.09
C ILE A 650 -31.24 6.09 34.44
N THR A 651 -31.31 6.89 35.49
CA THR A 651 -30.85 6.53 36.85
C THR A 651 -32.01 6.24 37.80
N SER A 652 -33.20 6.79 37.55
CA SER A 652 -34.43 6.52 38.28
C SER A 652 -35.65 6.87 37.42
N PRO A 653 -36.80 6.16 37.53
CA PRO A 653 -37.03 4.96 38.34
C PRO A 653 -36.43 3.70 37.68
N SER A 654 -36.49 2.56 38.38
CA SER A 654 -36.10 1.27 37.80
C SER A 654 -37.16 0.76 36.82
N SER A 655 -36.73 0.11 35.72
CA SER A 655 -37.63 -0.48 34.73
C SER A 655 -38.61 -1.49 35.36
N GLY A 656 -39.88 -1.40 34.99
CA GLY A 656 -41.00 -2.18 35.55
C GLY A 656 -41.71 -1.54 36.74
N SER A 657 -41.46 -0.26 37.04
CA SER A 657 -42.14 0.47 38.12
C SER A 657 -43.62 0.69 37.82
N ARG A 658 -44.49 0.65 38.85
CA ARG A 658 -45.95 0.68 38.71
C ARG A 658 -46.55 1.93 39.37
N TYR A 659 -47.41 2.63 38.65
CA TYR A 659 -48.01 3.91 39.03
C TYR A 659 -49.53 3.88 38.83
N VAL A 660 -50.28 4.72 39.56
CA VAL A 660 -51.73 4.90 39.32
C VAL A 660 -51.95 5.92 38.20
N HIS A 661 -53.06 5.83 37.45
CA HIS A 661 -53.42 6.70 36.32
C HIS A 661 -53.74 8.17 36.69
N THR A 662 -53.22 8.66 37.82
CA THR A 662 -53.39 10.05 38.30
C THR A 662 -52.11 10.57 38.95
N GLU A 663 -50.96 9.95 38.65
CA GLU A 663 -49.67 10.23 39.27
C GLU A 663 -48.70 10.90 38.29
N ILE A 664 -47.93 11.89 38.76
CA ILE A 664 -46.81 12.45 38.00
C ILE A 664 -45.54 11.69 38.39
N VAL A 665 -44.89 11.08 37.41
CA VAL A 665 -43.70 10.26 37.56
C VAL A 665 -42.46 11.07 37.18
N GLU A 666 -41.55 11.22 38.14
CA GLU A 666 -40.25 11.84 37.90
C GLU A 666 -39.24 10.79 37.40
N ILE A 667 -38.80 10.95 36.15
CA ILE A 667 -37.71 10.17 35.54
C ILE A 667 -36.46 11.07 35.52
N THR A 668 -35.31 10.53 35.91
CA THR A 668 -34.03 11.26 35.94
C THR A 668 -32.92 10.42 35.34
N GLY A 669 -31.90 11.10 34.80
CA GLY A 669 -30.76 10.45 34.18
C GLY A 669 -29.57 11.37 33.98
N THR A 670 -28.51 10.83 33.40
CA THR A 670 -27.29 11.55 33.04
C THR A 670 -26.96 11.39 31.56
N ALA A 671 -26.36 12.40 30.96
CA ALA A 671 -25.86 12.37 29.59
C ALA A 671 -24.41 12.89 29.53
N ALA A 672 -23.62 12.44 28.55
CA ALA A 672 -22.25 12.91 28.37
C ALA A 672 -21.80 12.82 26.91
N SER A 673 -21.09 13.85 26.45
CA SER A 673 -20.44 14.00 25.15
C SER A 673 -19.10 14.73 25.34
N PHE A 674 -18.20 14.63 24.37
CA PHE A 674 -16.94 15.37 24.30
C PHE A 674 -17.15 16.84 23.89
N ALA A 675 -17.95 17.06 22.85
CA ALA A 675 -18.31 18.38 22.33
C ALA A 675 -19.34 19.09 23.24
N GLY A 676 -20.17 18.29 23.92
CA GLY A 676 -21.24 18.73 24.80
C GLY A 676 -22.58 18.12 24.40
N VAL A 677 -23.49 18.01 25.35
CA VAL A 677 -24.88 17.64 25.06
C VAL A 677 -25.65 18.93 24.76
N GLU A 678 -26.26 19.00 23.57
CA GLU A 678 -27.05 20.15 23.13
C GLU A 678 -28.40 20.16 23.87
N ARG A 679 -29.06 18.99 23.89
CA ARG A 679 -30.29 18.72 24.62
C ARG A 679 -30.51 17.22 24.82
N VAL A 680 -31.35 16.87 25.79
CA VAL A 680 -31.90 15.51 25.95
C VAL A 680 -33.38 15.56 25.58
N GLU A 681 -33.81 14.61 24.76
CA GLU A 681 -35.19 14.45 24.33
C GLU A 681 -35.72 13.08 24.74
N TRP A 682 -37.03 12.94 24.88
CA TRP A 682 -37.70 11.69 25.23
C TRP A 682 -38.97 11.49 24.38
N SER A 683 -39.35 10.24 24.21
CA SER A 683 -40.57 9.82 23.52
C SER A 683 -41.21 8.67 24.28
N ILE A 684 -42.54 8.64 24.31
CA ILE A 684 -43.32 7.54 24.90
C ILE A 684 -44.01 6.75 23.79
N ASP A 685 -43.87 5.42 23.84
CA ASP A 685 -44.44 4.44 22.91
C ASP A 685 -44.21 4.73 21.41
N GLY A 686 -43.15 5.49 21.07
CA GLY A 686 -42.82 5.89 19.70
C GLY A 686 -43.59 7.12 19.20
N GLY A 687 -44.14 7.95 20.09
CA GLY A 687 -44.71 9.26 19.78
C GLY A 687 -43.66 10.32 19.38
N GLU A 688 -44.10 11.57 19.26
CA GLU A 688 -43.19 12.70 19.01
C GLU A 688 -42.13 12.84 20.12
N TRP A 689 -40.98 13.40 19.77
CA TRP A 689 -39.88 13.64 20.71
C TRP A 689 -40.07 14.99 21.41
N GLU A 690 -40.12 14.98 22.74
CA GLU A 690 -40.20 16.17 23.59
C GLU A 690 -38.86 16.44 24.28
N GLU A 691 -38.50 17.71 24.49
CA GLU A 691 -37.28 18.08 25.21
C GLU A 691 -37.45 17.86 26.72
N ALA A 692 -36.45 17.25 27.36
CA ALA A 692 -36.43 17.03 28.81
C ALA A 692 -36.03 18.30 29.58
N GLU A 693 -36.26 18.35 30.90
CA GLU A 693 -35.75 19.43 31.74
C GLU A 693 -34.27 19.19 32.08
N SER A 694 -33.37 20.09 31.67
CA SER A 694 -31.98 20.05 32.14
C SER A 694 -31.86 20.52 33.58
N THR A 695 -31.27 19.70 34.45
CA THR A 695 -31.03 20.04 35.87
C THR A 695 -29.63 20.63 36.11
N THR A 696 -28.78 20.63 35.08
CA THR A 696 -27.47 21.29 35.07
C THR A 696 -27.33 22.22 33.85
N ALA A 697 -26.35 23.14 33.89
CA ALA A 697 -26.14 24.08 32.77
C ALA A 697 -25.47 23.44 31.53
N ASP A 698 -25.04 22.18 31.64
CA ASP A 698 -24.26 21.43 30.66
C ASP A 698 -24.95 20.14 30.18
N TRP A 699 -26.24 19.97 30.51
CA TRP A 699 -27.05 18.77 30.24
C TRP A 699 -26.50 17.45 30.81
N SER A 700 -25.48 17.49 31.69
CA SER A 700 -24.94 16.29 32.32
C SER A 700 -25.97 15.53 33.17
N HIS A 701 -27.03 16.20 33.64
CA HIS A 701 -28.17 15.59 34.34
C HIS A 701 -29.50 16.14 33.81
N PHE A 702 -30.42 15.25 33.47
CA PHE A 702 -31.75 15.59 32.95
C PHE A 702 -32.87 14.99 33.81
N ARG A 703 -34.07 15.56 33.65
CA ARG A 703 -35.30 15.23 34.37
C ARG A 703 -36.48 15.27 33.40
N ILE A 704 -37.44 14.36 33.57
CA ILE A 704 -38.68 14.29 32.80
C ILE A 704 -39.81 14.16 33.83
N GLU A 705 -40.81 15.03 33.76
CA GLU A 705 -42.07 14.89 34.51
C GLU A 705 -43.11 14.24 33.59
N LEU A 706 -43.35 12.94 33.78
CA LEU A 706 -44.35 12.20 33.02
C LEU A 706 -45.68 12.16 33.78
N ASP A 707 -46.68 12.89 33.29
CA ASP A 707 -48.07 12.69 33.72
C ASP A 707 -48.56 11.32 33.22
N THR A 708 -49.08 10.48 34.12
CA THR A 708 -49.65 9.17 33.76
C THR A 708 -51.14 9.21 33.43
N THR A 709 -51.80 10.36 33.66
CA THR A 709 -53.22 10.59 33.34
C THR A 709 -53.57 10.43 31.85
N PRO A 710 -52.73 10.76 30.86
CA PRO A 710 -53.01 10.44 29.45
C PRO A 710 -52.73 8.99 29.05
N LEU A 711 -52.18 8.14 29.94
CA LEU A 711 -51.65 6.81 29.59
C LEU A 711 -52.66 5.69 29.84
N SER A 712 -52.83 4.78 28.89
CA SER A 712 -53.69 3.59 29.05
C SER A 712 -53.25 2.65 30.19
N GLN A 713 -54.06 1.66 30.58
CA GLN A 713 -53.51 0.52 31.35
C GLN A 713 -52.49 -0.25 30.52
N GLY A 714 -51.47 -0.71 31.21
CA GLY A 714 -50.51 -1.66 30.67
C GLY A 714 -49.09 -1.17 30.83
N GLU A 715 -48.21 -1.75 30.04
CA GLU A 715 -46.80 -1.43 29.97
C GLU A 715 -46.57 -0.33 28.93
N HIS A 716 -45.85 0.72 29.33
CA HIS A 716 -45.45 1.84 28.48
C HIS A 716 -43.93 1.90 28.38
N ARG A 717 -43.40 2.22 27.20
CA ARG A 717 -41.97 2.36 26.93
C ARG A 717 -41.60 3.83 26.76
N ILE A 718 -40.64 4.28 27.57
CA ILE A 718 -40.00 5.58 27.43
C ILE A 718 -38.66 5.37 26.73
N ASP A 719 -38.50 5.94 25.55
CA ASP A 719 -37.21 6.06 24.87
C ASP A 719 -36.63 7.45 25.14
N VAL A 720 -35.34 7.53 25.44
CA VAL A 720 -34.64 8.79 25.75
C VAL A 720 -33.41 8.88 24.88
N ARG A 721 -33.18 10.04 24.25
CA ARG A 721 -31.98 10.31 23.45
C ARG A 721 -31.27 11.58 23.90
N ALA A 722 -29.95 11.56 23.93
CA ALA A 722 -29.15 12.77 24.06
C ALA A 722 -28.64 13.18 22.67
N VAL A 723 -28.92 14.43 22.28
CA VAL A 723 -28.39 15.05 21.06
C VAL A 723 -27.12 15.78 21.43
N THR A 724 -26.01 15.44 20.79
CA THR A 724 -24.71 16.08 21.03
C THR A 724 -24.57 17.34 20.17
N VAL A 725 -23.67 18.26 20.56
CA VAL A 725 -23.42 19.52 19.84
C VAL A 725 -22.96 19.29 18.40
N GLU A 726 -22.41 18.12 18.08
CA GLU A 726 -22.02 17.69 16.72
C GLU A 726 -23.18 17.03 15.94
N GLY A 727 -24.39 16.98 16.50
CA GLY A 727 -25.59 16.39 15.89
C GLY A 727 -25.73 14.88 16.09
N GLY A 728 -24.80 14.23 16.77
CA GLY A 728 -24.87 12.80 17.10
C GLY A 728 -26.01 12.50 18.09
N MET A 729 -26.63 11.33 17.99
CA MET A 729 -27.67 10.88 18.92
C MET A 729 -27.29 9.55 19.59
N VAL A 730 -27.39 9.50 20.93
CA VAL A 730 -27.29 8.26 21.71
C VAL A 730 -28.58 7.99 22.47
N TYR A 731 -28.93 6.72 22.64
CA TYR A 731 -30.26 6.28 23.09
C TYR A 731 -30.22 5.38 24.33
N THR A 732 -31.29 5.43 25.13
CA THR A 732 -31.58 4.49 26.23
C THR A 732 -33.09 4.35 26.41
N SER A 733 -33.56 3.37 27.20
CA SER A 733 -35.01 3.09 27.34
C SER A 733 -35.41 2.56 28.72
N LEU A 734 -36.66 2.80 29.11
CA LEU A 734 -37.28 2.44 30.39
C LEU A 734 -38.70 1.90 30.16
N LEU A 735 -39.12 0.86 30.90
CA LEU A 735 -40.52 0.41 30.95
C LEU A 735 -41.20 0.82 32.26
N ILE A 736 -42.47 1.20 32.21
CA ILE A 736 -43.34 1.50 33.37
C ILE A 736 -44.73 0.85 33.20
N TYR A 737 -45.56 0.81 34.25
CA TYR A 737 -46.91 0.22 34.22
C TYR A 737 -47.99 1.06 34.93
N VAL A 738 -49.15 1.29 34.31
CA VAL A 738 -50.24 2.18 34.82
C VAL A 738 -51.54 1.41 35.16
N TYR A 739 -52.33 1.84 36.18
CA TYR A 739 -53.62 1.20 36.60
C TYR A 739 -54.66 2.10 37.35
N ASP A 740 -55.86 1.54 37.63
CA ASP A 740 -57.19 2.16 37.93
C ASP A 740 -57.78 1.83 39.33
N SER A 741 -58.72 2.65 39.89
CA SER A 741 -59.48 2.32 41.12
C SER A 741 -60.86 2.97 41.48
N ILE A 742 -61.58 3.80 40.67
CA ILE A 742 -62.84 4.49 41.12
C ILE A 742 -64.14 3.97 40.39
N PHE A 743 -65.20 4.79 40.27
CA PHE A 743 -66.60 4.49 39.89
C PHE A 743 -67.17 5.65 39.01
N PRO A 744 -68.07 5.38 38.03
CA PRO A 744 -68.42 6.35 36.99
C PRO A 744 -69.65 7.22 37.31
N GLY A 745 -69.51 8.52 37.09
CA GLY A 745 -70.61 9.51 37.04
C GLY A 745 -71.36 9.49 35.70
N LEU A 746 -72.59 10.04 35.66
CA LEU A 746 -73.39 10.16 34.43
C LEU A 746 -74.41 11.32 34.49
N ASN A 747 -74.60 12.05 33.38
CA ASN A 747 -75.64 13.05 33.12
C ASN A 747 -75.97 13.17 31.61
N ILE A 748 -77.00 13.95 31.24
CA ILE A 748 -77.26 14.45 29.85
C ILE A 748 -77.09 15.99 29.84
N THR A 749 -76.51 16.56 28.78
CA THR A 749 -76.27 18.00 28.60
C THR A 749 -76.70 18.57 27.25
N SER A 750 -76.83 17.72 26.24
CA SER A 750 -77.34 18.03 24.91
C SER A 750 -78.24 16.85 24.45
N PRO A 751 -79.24 17.06 23.60
CA PRO A 751 -79.80 18.36 23.30
C PRO A 751 -80.33 19.09 24.54
N GLN A 752 -80.44 20.42 24.44
CA GLN A 752 -81.34 21.16 25.34
C GLN A 752 -82.80 20.87 24.93
N SER A 753 -83.73 20.81 25.90
CA SER A 753 -85.17 20.59 25.63
C SER A 753 -85.67 21.50 24.50
N GLY A 754 -85.97 20.92 23.34
CA GLY A 754 -86.46 21.62 22.14
C GLY A 754 -85.41 22.16 21.15
N GLN A 755 -84.15 21.71 21.22
CA GLN A 755 -83.05 22.12 20.32
C GLN A 755 -83.21 21.64 18.86
N GLU A 756 -82.86 22.47 17.87
CA GLU A 756 -82.94 22.10 16.44
C GLU A 756 -81.67 21.37 15.90
N VAL A 757 -81.78 20.31 15.08
CA VAL A 757 -80.67 19.51 14.49
C VAL A 757 -80.92 19.03 13.04
N VAL A 758 -79.95 18.95 12.13
CA VAL A 758 -80.31 18.89 10.69
C VAL A 758 -81.02 17.62 10.22
N GLN A 759 -81.91 17.72 9.23
CA GLN A 759 -82.59 16.56 8.67
C GLN A 759 -81.60 15.69 7.88
N GLY A 760 -81.37 14.47 8.34
CA GLY A 760 -80.32 13.59 7.79
C GLY A 760 -78.95 13.78 8.46
N GLU A 761 -78.73 14.85 9.23
CA GLU A 761 -77.72 14.82 10.31
C GLU A 761 -78.31 14.06 11.48
N ALA A 762 -77.46 13.30 12.17
CA ALA A 762 -77.90 12.61 13.35
C ALA A 762 -78.34 13.58 14.46
N LEU A 763 -79.43 13.21 15.13
CA LEU A 763 -79.81 13.82 16.38
C LEU A 763 -78.79 13.36 17.42
N ARG A 764 -77.88 14.26 17.74
CA ARG A 764 -76.75 13.99 18.60
C ARG A 764 -77.16 14.24 20.06
N VAL A 765 -77.41 13.14 20.77
CA VAL A 765 -77.82 13.12 22.18
C VAL A 765 -76.57 12.94 23.01
N GLU A 766 -76.26 13.93 23.84
CA GLU A 766 -74.96 14.04 24.49
C GLU A 766 -75.07 14.31 25.98
N GLY A 767 -74.12 13.78 26.72
CA GLY A 767 -74.04 13.94 28.16
C GLY A 767 -72.65 13.59 28.63
N TYR A 768 -72.36 13.79 29.90
CA TYR A 768 -71.08 13.41 30.47
C TYR A 768 -71.25 12.13 31.28
N CYS A 769 -70.39 11.17 31.03
CA CYS A 769 -70.20 9.93 31.76
C CYS A 769 -68.71 9.73 31.99
N TRP A 770 -68.23 10.22 33.12
CA TRP A 770 -66.80 10.23 33.43
C TRP A 770 -66.50 9.19 34.51
N ASP A 771 -65.31 8.64 34.42
CA ASP A 771 -64.67 7.79 35.40
C ASP A 771 -63.25 8.36 35.61
N ASP A 772 -62.52 7.95 36.65
CA ASP A 772 -61.12 8.40 36.78
C ASP A 772 -60.16 7.65 35.86
N TYR A 773 -60.63 6.60 35.18
CA TYR A 773 -59.83 5.82 34.23
C TYR A 773 -60.59 5.47 32.93
N MET A 774 -61.62 4.60 32.96
CA MET A 774 -62.45 4.36 31.77
C MET A 774 -63.85 3.77 32.05
N VAL A 775 -64.82 4.26 31.29
CA VAL A 775 -66.19 3.73 31.27
C VAL A 775 -66.29 2.60 30.22
N GLU A 776 -66.28 1.32 30.63
CA GLU A 776 -66.38 0.13 29.75
C GLU A 776 -67.70 0.03 28.96
N ARG A 777 -68.81 0.59 29.46
CA ARG A 777 -70.10 0.45 28.77
C ARG A 777 -71.06 1.63 28.96
N LEU A 778 -71.84 1.94 27.92
CA LEU A 778 -72.91 2.94 27.96
C LEU A 778 -74.06 2.51 27.01
N ARG A 779 -75.31 2.90 27.26
CA ARG A 779 -76.49 2.55 26.40
C ARG A 779 -77.64 3.56 26.45
N LEU A 780 -78.40 3.72 25.35
CA LEU A 780 -79.51 4.69 25.19
C LEU A 780 -80.80 4.09 24.62
N ARG A 781 -81.91 4.85 24.66
CA ARG A 781 -83.12 4.62 23.85
C ARG A 781 -83.94 5.90 23.62
N MET A 782 -84.76 5.90 22.56
CA MET A 782 -85.71 6.97 22.17
C MET A 782 -87.16 6.49 22.39
N ASP A 783 -88.05 7.37 22.86
CA ASP A 783 -89.50 7.16 23.06
C ASP A 783 -89.90 5.82 23.74
N GLY A 784 -89.07 5.34 24.67
CA GLY A 784 -89.30 4.09 25.42
C GLY A 784 -89.00 2.79 24.68
N GLY A 785 -88.28 2.84 23.54
CA GLY A 785 -87.89 1.69 22.72
C GLY A 785 -86.84 0.74 23.33
N GLU A 786 -86.23 -0.07 22.47
CA GLU A 786 -85.14 -0.99 22.84
C GLU A 786 -83.85 -0.25 23.20
N TRP A 787 -83.07 -0.80 24.13
CA TRP A 787 -81.78 -0.22 24.53
C TRP A 787 -80.69 -0.52 23.50
N VAL A 788 -80.12 0.53 22.92
CA VAL A 788 -78.97 0.50 22.02
C VAL A 788 -77.70 0.68 22.84
N ASN A 789 -76.71 -0.21 22.67
CA ASN A 789 -75.41 -0.04 23.31
C ASN A 789 -74.65 1.10 22.61
N ILE A 790 -74.32 2.14 23.36
CA ILE A 790 -73.67 3.38 22.89
C ILE A 790 -72.36 3.69 23.63
N THR A 791 -71.71 2.68 24.22
CA THR A 791 -70.32 2.79 24.70
C THR A 791 -69.42 3.47 23.69
N SER A 792 -69.53 3.05 22.43
CA SER A 792 -68.76 3.56 21.30
C SER A 792 -69.11 4.99 20.89
N SER A 793 -70.12 5.61 21.52
CA SER A 793 -70.46 7.03 21.36
C SER A 793 -69.88 7.91 22.48
N MET A 794 -69.21 7.30 23.45
CA MET A 794 -68.61 7.97 24.60
C MET A 794 -67.25 8.55 24.25
N ASP A 795 -67.11 9.87 24.34
CA ASP A 795 -65.82 10.53 24.17
C ASP A 795 -64.98 10.52 25.46
N VAL A 796 -63.72 10.92 25.29
CA VAL A 796 -62.65 10.83 26.29
C VAL A 796 -62.88 11.74 27.49
N GLY A 797 -63.60 12.87 27.35
CA GLY A 797 -64.00 13.71 28.49
C GLY A 797 -65.15 13.10 29.29
N GLY A 798 -65.40 11.81 29.11
CA GLY A 798 -66.63 11.12 29.41
C GLY A 798 -67.82 11.58 28.57
N ARG A 799 -67.68 12.56 27.66
CA ARG A 799 -68.83 13.15 27.01
C ARG A 799 -69.32 12.22 25.91
N TRP A 800 -70.28 11.40 26.25
CA TRP A 800 -70.98 10.61 25.27
C TRP A 800 -71.93 11.45 24.45
N SER A 801 -72.14 10.97 23.24
CA SER A 801 -72.65 11.78 22.16
C SER A 801 -73.10 10.82 21.06
N ALA A 802 -74.32 10.34 21.22
CA ALA A 802 -74.89 9.26 20.46
C ALA A 802 -75.85 9.78 19.40
N GLU A 803 -75.70 9.22 18.21
CA GLU A 803 -76.50 9.55 17.05
C GLU A 803 -77.78 8.73 17.06
N VAL A 804 -78.90 9.38 17.37
CA VAL A 804 -80.23 8.87 17.05
C VAL A 804 -80.53 9.29 15.61
N PRO A 805 -80.78 8.37 14.67
CA PRO A 805 -81.03 8.74 13.29
C PRO A 805 -82.25 9.66 13.15
N THR A 806 -82.07 10.84 12.54
CA THR A 806 -83.19 11.70 12.11
C THR A 806 -83.66 11.38 10.71
N GLU A 807 -82.96 10.50 9.99
CA GLU A 807 -83.32 10.15 8.62
C GLU A 807 -84.66 9.39 8.62
N GLY A 808 -85.68 10.00 8.00
CA GLY A 808 -87.06 9.54 8.08
C GLY A 808 -87.88 10.11 9.24
N LEU A 809 -87.30 10.94 10.12
CA LEU A 809 -88.06 11.82 11.01
C LEU A 809 -88.54 13.05 10.24
N GLU A 810 -89.73 13.53 10.61
CA GLU A 810 -90.29 14.79 10.11
C GLU A 810 -89.66 15.97 10.88
N VAL A 811 -89.71 17.17 10.30
CA VAL A 811 -89.26 18.40 10.99
C VAL A 811 -90.23 18.69 12.16
N GLY A 812 -89.88 18.28 13.40
CA GLY A 812 -90.77 18.23 14.58
C GLY A 812 -90.10 17.75 15.89
N GLU A 813 -90.87 17.51 16.98
CA GLU A 813 -90.36 17.28 18.37
C GLU A 813 -90.27 15.79 18.88
N HIS A 814 -89.25 15.41 19.71
CA HIS A 814 -88.93 14.00 20.16
C HIS A 814 -88.22 13.81 21.57
N THR A 815 -88.09 12.59 22.18
CA THR A 815 -87.59 12.31 23.60
C THR A 815 -86.64 11.08 23.87
N VAL A 816 -85.57 11.17 24.71
CA VAL A 816 -84.45 10.18 24.87
C VAL A 816 -84.01 9.82 26.33
N GLU A 817 -83.44 8.61 26.61
CA GLU A 817 -82.94 8.08 27.93
C GLU A 817 -81.58 7.29 27.86
N VAL A 818 -80.72 7.23 28.91
CA VAL A 818 -79.31 6.67 28.94
C VAL A 818 -78.82 5.97 30.27
N GLU A 819 -77.86 5.00 30.22
CA GLU A 819 -77.18 4.25 31.34
C GLU A 819 -75.67 3.92 31.10
N ALA A 820 -74.80 3.83 32.13
CA ALA A 820 -73.32 3.60 32.11
C ALA A 820 -72.73 2.44 32.97
N THR A 821 -71.48 2.01 32.71
CA THR A 821 -70.64 0.99 33.43
C THR A 821 -69.11 1.22 33.27
N ASP A 822 -68.25 1.04 34.29
CA ASP A 822 -66.76 1.13 34.20
C ASP A 822 -66.01 -0.20 33.92
N SER A 823 -64.70 -0.14 33.61
CA SER A 823 -63.83 -1.31 33.34
C SER A 823 -63.50 -2.19 34.54
N SER A 824 -63.79 -1.71 35.74
CA SER A 824 -63.74 -2.45 37.00
C SER A 824 -65.14 -3.00 37.40
N SER A 825 -66.16 -2.78 36.55
CA SER A 825 -67.56 -3.22 36.59
C SER A 825 -68.59 -2.48 37.49
N HIS A 826 -68.55 -1.15 37.68
CA HIS A 826 -69.59 -0.36 38.43
C HIS A 826 -70.49 0.59 37.56
N THR A 827 -71.71 1.08 37.95
CA THR A 827 -72.80 1.60 37.00
C THR A 827 -73.75 2.81 37.40
N SER A 828 -74.35 3.61 36.43
CA SER A 828 -75.23 4.86 36.60
C SER A 828 -76.33 5.20 35.47
N THR A 829 -77.32 6.17 35.57
CA THR A 829 -78.47 6.49 34.57
C THR A 829 -79.03 8.00 34.36
N ALA A 830 -79.65 8.46 33.20
CA ALA A 830 -80.30 9.82 32.88
C ALA A 830 -81.29 10.02 31.61
N SER A 831 -81.94 11.22 31.27
CA SER A 831 -82.93 11.50 30.10
C SER A 831 -83.25 13.00 29.56
N VAL A 832 -83.77 13.27 28.30
CA VAL A 832 -84.04 14.65 27.62
C VAL A 832 -84.96 14.76 26.29
N GLU A 833 -85.26 15.96 25.66
CA GLU A 833 -86.19 16.27 24.45
C GLU A 833 -85.68 17.23 23.27
N VAL A 834 -86.22 17.28 22.00
CA VAL A 834 -85.61 17.93 20.73
C VAL A 834 -86.45 18.39 19.48
N TYR A 835 -85.86 19.06 18.42
CA TYR A 835 -86.36 19.60 17.08
C TYR A 835 -85.33 19.58 15.84
N VAL A 836 -85.52 20.20 14.62
CA VAL A 836 -84.74 19.94 13.32
C VAL A 836 -84.27 21.11 12.31
N THR A 837 -83.12 21.07 11.51
CA THR A 837 -82.51 22.09 10.49
C THR A 837 -81.66 21.62 9.18
N GLU A 838 -80.51 22.23 8.67
CA GLU A 838 -79.62 21.89 7.41
C GLU A 838 -78.09 22.43 7.31
N ARG A 839 -76.99 21.73 6.76
CA ARG A 839 -75.50 22.19 6.57
C ARG A 839 -74.41 21.35 5.70
N VAL A 840 -73.75 21.83 4.61
CA VAL A 840 -72.55 21.15 3.94
C VAL A 840 -71.47 22.11 3.33
N PRO A 841 -70.12 21.88 3.40
CA PRO A 841 -69.07 22.78 2.85
C PRO A 841 -68.55 22.54 1.39
N PRO A 842 -67.81 23.52 0.81
CA PRO A 842 -67.15 23.39 -0.51
C PRO A 842 -66.04 22.33 -0.60
N VAL A 843 -65.69 21.94 -1.83
CA VAL A 843 -64.53 21.09 -2.19
C VAL A 843 -63.53 21.92 -3.00
N VAL A 844 -62.24 21.90 -2.64
CA VAL A 844 -61.15 22.61 -3.36
C VAL A 844 -59.90 21.74 -3.42
N ASN A 845 -59.23 21.69 -4.59
CA ASN A 845 -58.00 20.91 -4.83
C ASN A 845 -56.95 21.72 -5.59
N ILE A 846 -55.66 21.43 -5.36
CA ILE A 846 -54.52 21.87 -6.19
C ILE A 846 -54.07 20.69 -7.08
N THR A 847 -53.68 20.96 -8.33
CA THR A 847 -53.30 19.97 -9.36
C THR A 847 -51.93 20.19 -10.00
N SER A 848 -51.29 21.35 -9.77
CA SER A 848 -49.91 21.67 -10.17
C SER A 848 -49.34 22.70 -9.20
N PRO A 849 -48.03 22.71 -8.90
CA PRO A 849 -47.05 21.66 -9.23
C PRO A 849 -47.38 20.32 -8.52
N GLU A 850 -46.65 19.25 -8.84
CA GLU A 850 -46.70 18.03 -8.03
C GLU A 850 -45.98 18.25 -6.70
N ASN A 851 -46.42 17.58 -5.63
CA ASN A 851 -45.86 17.77 -4.30
C ASN A 851 -44.42 17.25 -4.23
N GLY A 852 -43.47 18.11 -3.83
CA GLY A 852 -42.04 17.80 -3.79
C GLY A 852 -41.27 18.14 -5.07
N THR A 853 -41.86 18.83 -6.04
CA THR A 853 -41.14 19.28 -7.26
C THR A 853 -40.02 20.27 -6.91
N PHE A 854 -38.82 20.08 -7.47
CA PHE A 854 -37.70 21.02 -7.37
C PHE A 854 -37.70 22.04 -8.52
N PHE A 855 -37.22 23.26 -8.25
CA PHE A 855 -37.06 24.33 -9.23
C PHE A 855 -35.75 25.09 -9.01
N PRO A 856 -35.00 25.45 -10.06
CA PRO A 856 -33.82 26.29 -9.91
C PRO A 856 -34.22 27.71 -9.48
N SER A 857 -33.34 28.37 -8.71
CA SER A 857 -33.43 29.79 -8.43
C SER A 857 -33.43 30.62 -9.72
N GLY A 858 -34.31 31.61 -9.82
CA GLY A 858 -34.50 32.43 -11.03
C GLY A 858 -35.50 31.90 -12.07
N GLY A 859 -36.13 30.75 -11.83
CA GLY A 859 -37.18 30.15 -12.64
C GLY A 859 -38.62 30.63 -12.32
N SER A 860 -39.62 29.83 -12.73
CA SER A 860 -41.05 30.12 -12.50
C SER A 860 -41.90 28.86 -12.33
N VAL A 861 -42.83 28.87 -11.38
CA VAL A 861 -43.73 27.77 -11.02
C VAL A 861 -45.17 28.06 -11.51
N LEU A 862 -45.85 27.05 -12.06
CA LEU A 862 -47.28 27.12 -12.41
C LEU A 862 -48.13 26.37 -11.38
N ILE A 863 -49.05 27.10 -10.75
CA ILE A 863 -49.99 26.61 -9.74
C ILE A 863 -51.38 26.52 -10.38
N SER A 864 -52.09 25.40 -10.26
CA SER A 864 -53.46 25.24 -10.79
C SER A 864 -54.34 24.36 -9.90
N GLY A 865 -55.66 24.35 -10.12
CA GLY A 865 -56.59 23.50 -9.35
C GLY A 865 -58.07 23.63 -9.71
N THR A 866 -58.94 23.08 -8.85
CA THR A 866 -60.41 23.09 -8.97
C THR A 866 -61.12 23.51 -7.67
N VAL A 867 -62.36 23.98 -7.77
CA VAL A 867 -63.28 24.20 -6.64
C VAL A 867 -64.74 23.91 -7.03
N HIS A 868 -65.60 23.46 -6.10
CA HIS A 868 -67.03 23.15 -6.29
C HIS A 868 -67.82 23.25 -4.96
N ASP A 869 -69.13 23.44 -5.00
CA ASP A 869 -70.03 23.44 -3.83
C ASP A 869 -71.39 22.77 -4.14
N ASN A 870 -72.07 22.16 -3.16
CA ASN A 870 -73.34 21.45 -3.39
C ASN A 870 -74.60 22.34 -3.28
N TRP A 871 -74.46 23.59 -2.85
CA TRP A 871 -75.55 24.56 -2.76
C TRP A 871 -75.18 25.91 -3.38
N ARG A 872 -74.15 26.61 -2.88
CA ARG A 872 -73.67 27.89 -3.40
C ARG A 872 -72.32 28.35 -2.82
N LEU A 873 -71.31 28.40 -3.68
CA LEU A 873 -69.97 28.96 -3.40
C LEU A 873 -69.96 30.50 -3.26
N SER A 874 -69.09 31.00 -2.38
CA SER A 874 -68.88 32.42 -2.03
C SER A 874 -67.48 32.97 -2.37
N SER A 875 -66.37 32.27 -2.04
CA SER A 875 -65.00 32.79 -2.30
C SER A 875 -63.90 31.74 -2.55
N LEU A 876 -62.74 32.17 -3.09
CA LEU A 876 -61.50 31.37 -3.25
C LEU A 876 -60.23 32.25 -3.14
N MET A 877 -59.27 31.87 -2.29
CA MET A 877 -58.02 32.62 -2.00
C MET A 877 -56.78 31.72 -1.97
N LEU A 878 -55.66 32.18 -2.55
CA LEU A 878 -54.34 31.53 -2.52
C LEU A 878 -53.36 32.24 -1.57
N TYR A 879 -52.53 31.43 -0.91
CA TYR A 879 -51.47 31.81 0.02
C TYR A 879 -50.15 31.12 -0.37
N LEU A 880 -49.02 31.75 -0.06
CA LEU A 880 -47.66 31.21 -0.16
C LEU A 880 -46.98 31.41 1.20
N ASP A 881 -46.49 30.35 1.83
CA ASP A 881 -45.79 30.37 3.12
C ASP A 881 -46.56 31.13 4.23
N GLY A 882 -47.88 31.01 4.20
CA GLY A 882 -48.81 31.69 5.12
C GLY A 882 -49.20 33.12 4.71
N GLU A 883 -48.43 33.76 3.83
CA GLU A 883 -48.71 35.09 3.30
C GLU A 883 -49.71 35.07 2.14
N ARG A 884 -50.44 36.18 1.94
CA ARG A 884 -51.49 36.26 0.91
C ARG A 884 -50.89 36.42 -0.49
N LEU A 885 -51.05 35.40 -1.33
CA LEU A 885 -50.57 35.41 -2.71
C LEU A 885 -51.58 36.06 -3.66
N LYS A 886 -52.80 35.53 -3.78
CA LYS A 886 -53.77 35.98 -4.82
C LYS A 886 -55.21 35.51 -4.59
N ALA A 887 -56.19 36.38 -4.82
CA ALA A 887 -57.60 36.01 -4.87
C ALA A 887 -58.01 35.51 -6.27
N ILE A 888 -58.80 34.44 -6.34
CA ILE A 888 -59.29 33.84 -7.59
C ILE A 888 -60.80 34.07 -7.71
N ARG A 889 -61.30 34.28 -8.94
CA ARG A 889 -62.74 34.50 -9.20
C ARG A 889 -63.36 33.28 -9.88
N THR A 890 -64.41 32.73 -9.28
CA THR A 890 -65.13 31.54 -9.76
C THR A 890 -66.65 31.80 -9.84
N GLY A 891 -67.41 30.84 -10.37
CA GLY A 891 -68.88 30.88 -10.38
C GLY A 891 -69.50 30.34 -9.08
N PRO A 892 -70.82 30.49 -8.88
CA PRO A 892 -71.51 30.02 -7.67
C PRO A 892 -71.53 28.48 -7.51
N GLU A 893 -71.18 27.72 -8.54
CA GLU A 893 -71.01 26.26 -8.51
C GLU A 893 -69.53 25.84 -8.61
N GLY A 894 -68.58 26.79 -8.68
CA GLY A 894 -67.14 26.53 -8.76
C GLY A 894 -66.51 26.63 -10.16
N GLY A 895 -65.40 25.93 -10.38
CA GLY A 895 -64.61 25.90 -11.64
C GLY A 895 -63.10 25.56 -11.47
N GLU A 896 -62.38 25.52 -12.60
CA GLU A 896 -60.90 25.41 -12.69
C GLU A 896 -60.20 26.78 -12.49
N TRP A 897 -58.93 26.78 -12.05
CA TRP A 897 -58.14 28.00 -11.81
C TRP A 897 -56.62 27.83 -11.98
N GLU A 898 -55.89 28.93 -12.22
CA GLU A 898 -54.43 28.96 -12.41
C GLU A 898 -53.73 30.25 -11.87
N CYS A 899 -52.43 30.15 -11.55
CA CYS A 899 -51.55 31.25 -11.15
C CYS A 899 -50.06 30.92 -11.38
N THR A 900 -49.25 31.89 -11.83
CA THR A 900 -47.79 31.73 -11.99
C THR A 900 -47.02 32.47 -10.90
N LEU A 901 -45.93 31.88 -10.40
CA LEU A 901 -45.03 32.40 -9.37
C LEU A 901 -43.58 32.43 -9.90
N SER A 902 -42.74 33.35 -9.40
CA SER A 902 -41.30 33.45 -9.74
C SER A 902 -40.46 32.92 -8.59
N THR A 903 -39.42 32.13 -8.86
CA THR A 903 -38.49 31.63 -7.82
C THR A 903 -37.29 32.55 -7.58
N ALA A 904 -37.14 33.63 -8.35
CA ALA A 904 -35.97 34.52 -8.31
C ALA A 904 -35.74 35.28 -6.99
N GLU A 905 -36.75 35.40 -6.13
CA GLU A 905 -36.67 36.04 -4.81
C GLU A 905 -37.02 35.07 -3.67
N LEU A 906 -37.11 33.78 -3.96
CA LEU A 906 -37.31 32.72 -2.98
C LEU A 906 -35.94 32.20 -2.49
N PRO A 907 -35.71 32.09 -1.17
CA PRO A 907 -34.54 31.37 -0.64
C PRO A 907 -34.55 29.90 -1.04
N ASP A 908 -33.39 29.23 -0.95
CA ASP A 908 -33.33 27.79 -1.13
C ASP A 908 -34.08 27.07 0.01
N GLY A 909 -34.81 26.00 -0.32
CA GLY A 909 -35.62 25.22 0.61
C GLY A 909 -37.10 25.05 0.21
N PRO A 910 -37.94 24.54 1.13
CA PRO A 910 -39.35 24.25 0.87
C PRO A 910 -40.25 25.49 0.90
N HIS A 911 -41.17 25.57 -0.06
CA HIS A 911 -42.20 26.59 -0.19
C HIS A 911 -43.59 25.97 -0.35
N THR A 912 -44.58 26.43 0.42
CA THR A 912 -45.91 25.83 0.49
C THR A 912 -47.01 26.77 0.02
N VAL A 913 -47.77 26.32 -0.97
CA VAL A 913 -48.95 27.02 -1.51
C VAL A 913 -50.22 26.45 -0.89
N LYS A 914 -51.17 27.30 -0.48
CA LYS A 914 -52.47 26.89 0.07
C LYS A 914 -53.64 27.63 -0.58
N ALA A 915 -54.67 26.90 -0.99
CA ALA A 915 -55.94 27.40 -1.53
C ALA A 915 -57.08 27.23 -0.51
N VAL A 916 -57.93 28.24 -0.31
CA VAL A 916 -59.04 28.24 0.68
C VAL A 916 -60.34 28.74 0.04
N ALA A 917 -61.45 28.03 0.26
CA ALA A 917 -62.78 28.30 -0.32
C ALA A 917 -63.89 28.38 0.75
N GLU A 918 -65.00 29.07 0.45
CA GLU A 918 -66.12 29.37 1.37
C GLU A 918 -67.49 29.35 0.64
N ASP A 919 -68.59 28.91 1.30
CA ASP A 919 -69.98 28.90 0.77
C ASP A 919 -70.86 30.09 1.26
N SER A 920 -72.17 30.10 0.97
CA SER A 920 -73.10 31.17 1.38
C SER A 920 -73.71 31.04 2.78
N GLU A 921 -73.50 29.92 3.45
CA GLU A 921 -74.02 29.59 4.77
C GLU A 921 -72.89 29.71 5.85
N GLY A 922 -71.64 29.84 5.41
CA GLY A 922 -70.44 30.15 6.19
C GLY A 922 -69.41 29.02 6.28
N ASN A 923 -69.58 27.93 5.54
CA ASN A 923 -68.72 26.75 5.61
C ASN A 923 -67.49 26.92 4.70
N MET A 924 -66.31 26.41 5.13
CA MET A 924 -65.03 26.58 4.43
C MET A 924 -64.25 25.27 4.26
N ASN A 925 -63.36 25.22 3.26
CA ASN A 925 -62.43 24.12 3.02
C ASN A 925 -61.10 24.60 2.39
N SER A 926 -60.03 23.79 2.42
CA SER A 926 -58.71 24.17 1.86
C SER A 926 -57.86 22.99 1.36
N SER A 927 -56.92 23.27 0.46
CA SER A 927 -55.94 22.32 -0.10
C SER A 927 -54.56 22.97 -0.21
N SER A 928 -53.46 22.21 -0.15
CA SER A 928 -52.08 22.74 -0.18
C SER A 928 -51.09 21.81 -0.87
N VAL A 929 -49.99 22.37 -1.37
CA VAL A 929 -48.86 21.65 -2.01
C VAL A 929 -47.52 22.33 -1.68
N THR A 930 -46.45 21.57 -1.54
CA THR A 930 -45.08 22.07 -1.29
C THR A 930 -44.17 21.78 -2.49
N PHE A 931 -43.28 22.73 -2.81
CA PHE A 931 -42.22 22.61 -3.81
C PHE A 931 -40.89 23.12 -3.22
N PHE A 932 -39.75 22.83 -3.85
CA PHE A 932 -38.43 23.24 -3.39
C PHE A 932 -37.77 24.22 -4.37
N VAL A 933 -36.94 25.12 -3.84
CA VAL A 933 -36.01 25.96 -4.62
C VAL A 933 -34.58 25.60 -4.26
N ASP A 934 -33.70 25.56 -5.26
CA ASP A 934 -32.28 25.25 -5.11
C ASP A 934 -31.40 26.13 -6.02
N SER A 935 -30.19 26.42 -5.54
CA SER A 935 -29.20 27.26 -6.22
C SER A 935 -27.75 26.79 -6.02
N THR A 936 -27.51 25.71 -5.29
CA THR A 936 -26.17 25.29 -4.87
C THR A 936 -25.77 23.99 -5.56
N PRO A 937 -24.64 23.95 -6.31
CA PRO A 937 -24.18 22.70 -6.93
C PRO A 937 -23.56 21.72 -5.92
N PRO A 938 -23.51 20.41 -6.23
CA PRO A 938 -22.89 19.40 -5.38
C PRO A 938 -21.41 19.67 -5.07
N ASP A 939 -20.93 19.23 -3.90
CA ASP A 939 -19.49 19.13 -3.62
C ASP A 939 -18.94 17.77 -4.09
N ILE A 940 -17.70 17.76 -4.56
CA ILE A 940 -17.04 16.54 -5.06
C ILE A 940 -15.53 16.56 -4.79
N SER A 941 -15.05 15.57 -4.01
CA SER A 941 -13.64 15.41 -3.67
C SER A 941 -13.08 14.04 -4.10
N LEU A 942 -11.82 14.01 -4.51
CA LEU A 942 -11.15 12.80 -5.00
C LEU A 942 -10.49 12.05 -3.84
N ILE A 943 -10.97 10.83 -3.55
CA ILE A 943 -10.42 9.93 -2.52
C ILE A 943 -9.30 9.07 -3.09
N TYR A 944 -9.45 8.58 -4.33
CA TYR A 944 -8.45 7.72 -4.97
C TYR A 944 -8.57 7.73 -6.51
N PRO A 945 -7.45 7.69 -7.25
CA PRO A 945 -6.07 7.86 -6.79
C PRO A 945 -5.72 9.34 -6.53
N THR A 946 -5.16 9.64 -5.35
CA THR A 946 -4.68 10.98 -4.96
C THR A 946 -3.30 11.31 -5.52
N GLU A 947 -2.48 10.29 -5.82
CA GLU A 947 -1.19 10.40 -6.49
C GLU A 947 -1.19 9.64 -7.83
N MET A 948 -0.13 9.77 -8.63
CA MET A 948 -0.05 9.10 -9.93
C MET A 948 0.29 7.61 -9.77
N VAL A 949 -0.67 6.75 -10.09
CA VAL A 949 -0.50 5.28 -10.04
C VAL A 949 -0.08 4.69 -11.40
N ARG A 950 0.73 3.62 -11.38
CA ARG A 950 0.99 2.74 -12.54
C ARG A 950 0.03 1.54 -12.49
N VAL A 951 -0.59 1.19 -13.62
CA VAL A 951 -1.57 0.09 -13.74
C VAL A 951 -1.38 -0.68 -15.04
N GLY A 952 -1.73 -1.97 -15.06
CA GLY A 952 -1.59 -2.84 -16.23
C GLY A 952 -2.78 -2.76 -17.21
N PRO A 953 -2.68 -3.33 -18.42
CA PRO A 953 -3.74 -3.32 -19.42
C PRO A 953 -4.88 -4.28 -19.08
N THR A 954 -4.64 -5.24 -18.17
CA THR A 954 -5.63 -6.23 -17.74
C THR A 954 -6.31 -5.80 -16.44
N GLY A 955 -7.52 -5.24 -16.56
CA GLY A 955 -8.36 -4.94 -15.41
C GLY A 955 -9.08 -3.59 -15.53
N ASN A 956 -9.44 -3.05 -14.37
CA ASN A 956 -10.07 -1.76 -14.22
C ASN A 956 -9.23 -0.87 -13.29
N LEU A 957 -9.09 0.41 -13.60
CA LEU A 957 -8.70 1.42 -12.61
C LEU A 957 -9.91 1.71 -11.72
N THR A 958 -9.75 1.54 -10.41
CA THR A 958 -10.71 2.03 -9.41
C THR A 958 -10.53 3.53 -9.25
N VAL A 959 -11.60 4.31 -9.32
CA VAL A 959 -11.63 5.73 -8.93
C VAL A 959 -12.64 5.89 -7.79
N ARG A 960 -12.24 6.51 -6.69
CA ARG A 960 -13.12 6.79 -5.54
C ARG A 960 -13.27 8.30 -5.35
N VAL A 961 -14.49 8.77 -5.17
CA VAL A 961 -14.81 10.17 -4.81
C VAL A 961 -15.79 10.20 -3.65
N HIS A 962 -15.80 11.29 -2.90
CA HIS A 962 -16.94 11.65 -2.05
C HIS A 962 -17.79 12.67 -2.82
N VAL A 963 -19.11 12.51 -2.79
CA VAL A 963 -20.09 13.45 -3.36
C VAL A 963 -21.16 13.73 -2.31
N SER A 964 -21.49 15.00 -2.11
CA SER A 964 -22.56 15.46 -1.23
C SER A 964 -23.26 16.66 -1.84
N ASP A 965 -24.49 16.91 -1.40
CA ASP A 965 -25.31 18.03 -1.84
C ASP A 965 -26.14 18.55 -0.65
N ASN A 966 -26.82 19.69 -0.81
CA ASN A 966 -27.76 20.21 0.20
C ASN A 966 -29.20 19.72 0.01
N PHE A 967 -29.51 19.09 -1.12
CA PHE A 967 -30.79 18.43 -1.37
C PHE A 967 -30.64 17.01 -1.91
N LEU A 968 -30.13 16.84 -3.15
CA LEU A 968 -30.18 15.59 -3.90
C LEU A 968 -29.20 15.58 -5.08
N VAL A 969 -28.20 14.69 -5.03
CA VAL A 969 -27.41 14.27 -6.21
C VAL A 969 -28.25 13.32 -7.07
N THR A 970 -28.29 13.52 -8.39
CA THR A 970 -29.04 12.66 -9.34
C THR A 970 -28.14 11.83 -10.26
N GLU A 971 -27.01 12.38 -10.70
CA GLU A 971 -26.11 11.73 -11.65
C GLU A 971 -24.65 11.90 -11.22
N VAL A 972 -23.93 10.77 -11.13
CA VAL A 972 -22.47 10.75 -11.06
C VAL A 972 -21.93 9.89 -12.20
N TYR A 973 -20.99 10.43 -12.97
CA TYR A 973 -20.31 9.66 -14.01
C TYR A 973 -18.84 10.05 -14.18
N THR A 974 -18.09 9.16 -14.82
CA THR A 974 -16.67 9.34 -15.13
C THR A 974 -16.45 9.47 -16.62
N THR A 975 -15.50 10.33 -17.00
CA THR A 975 -14.90 10.34 -18.33
C THR A 975 -13.44 9.94 -18.24
N LEU A 976 -12.93 9.28 -19.27
CA LEU A 976 -11.52 8.98 -19.48
C LEU A 976 -11.09 9.56 -20.84
N ASP A 977 -10.10 10.44 -20.84
CA ASP A 977 -9.59 11.12 -22.04
C ASP A 977 -10.71 11.74 -22.93
N GLY A 978 -11.79 12.21 -22.29
CA GLY A 978 -12.97 12.79 -22.96
C GLY A 978 -14.03 11.77 -23.42
N ARG A 979 -13.88 10.47 -23.12
CA ARG A 979 -14.89 9.44 -23.36
C ARG A 979 -15.68 9.12 -22.10
N GLU A 980 -17.00 9.21 -22.17
CA GLU A 980 -17.92 8.88 -21.08
C GLU A 980 -17.99 7.38 -20.78
N TYR A 981 -18.03 7.04 -19.49
CA TYR A 981 -18.43 5.74 -18.96
C TYR A 981 -19.90 5.83 -18.48
N PRO A 982 -20.64 4.71 -18.43
CA PRO A 982 -22.07 4.75 -18.10
C PRO A 982 -22.33 5.36 -16.72
N ALA A 983 -23.27 6.31 -16.67
CA ALA A 983 -23.79 6.85 -15.42
C ALA A 983 -24.50 5.76 -14.60
N VAL A 984 -24.49 5.95 -13.28
CA VAL A 984 -25.22 5.13 -12.31
C VAL A 984 -26.10 6.08 -11.50
N MET A 985 -27.36 5.72 -11.27
CA MET A 985 -28.22 6.43 -10.30
C MET A 985 -27.68 6.17 -8.89
N VAL A 986 -27.45 7.21 -8.08
CA VAL A 986 -26.85 7.04 -6.75
C VAL A 986 -27.42 7.99 -5.71
N GLU A 987 -27.26 7.58 -4.46
CA GLU A 987 -27.41 8.39 -3.24
C GLU A 987 -26.09 9.10 -2.92
N GLU A 988 -26.10 10.04 -1.97
CA GLU A 988 -24.91 10.75 -1.48
C GLU A 988 -23.88 9.83 -0.78
N GLY A 989 -22.63 10.28 -0.73
CA GLY A 989 -21.55 9.61 0.01
C GLY A 989 -20.36 9.20 -0.86
N GLU A 990 -19.77 8.05 -0.55
CA GLU A 990 -18.63 7.53 -1.33
C GLU A 990 -19.08 6.81 -2.61
N TRP A 991 -18.54 7.24 -3.74
CA TRP A 991 -18.79 6.64 -5.05
C TRP A 991 -17.53 5.98 -5.65
N ILE A 992 -17.71 4.85 -6.32
CA ILE A 992 -16.62 4.05 -6.89
C ILE A 992 -16.86 3.77 -8.39
N SER A 993 -15.98 4.28 -9.24
CA SER A 993 -15.89 3.96 -10.67
C SER A 993 -14.93 2.79 -10.92
N TYR A 994 -15.24 1.97 -11.92
CA TYR A 994 -14.33 0.95 -12.44
C TYR A 994 -14.06 1.18 -13.94
N ILE A 995 -12.98 1.90 -14.23
CA ILE A 995 -12.56 2.27 -15.59
C ILE A 995 -11.83 1.08 -16.24
N ASN A 996 -12.49 0.35 -17.13
CA ASN A 996 -11.85 -0.75 -17.88
C ASN A 996 -10.72 -0.23 -18.78
N LEU A 997 -9.52 -0.82 -18.61
CA LEU A 997 -8.27 -0.40 -19.25
C LEU A 997 -7.92 -1.18 -20.53
N SER A 998 -8.59 -2.30 -20.80
CA SER A 998 -8.20 -3.30 -21.82
C SER A 998 -8.23 -2.84 -23.30
N SER A 999 -8.68 -1.61 -23.56
CA SER A 999 -8.72 -1.01 -24.91
C SER A 999 -7.84 0.23 -25.07
N LEU A 1000 -7.02 0.54 -24.07
CA LEU A 1000 -6.14 1.71 -24.02
C LEU A 1000 -4.71 1.35 -24.49
N SER A 1001 -4.02 2.32 -25.07
CA SER A 1001 -2.59 2.25 -25.37
C SER A 1001 -1.77 2.68 -24.16
N GLY A 1002 -0.66 2.00 -23.85
CA GLY A 1002 0.23 2.41 -22.76
C GLY A 1002 0.68 3.87 -22.83
N GLY A 1003 0.85 4.50 -21.66
CA GLY A 1003 1.15 5.92 -21.50
C GLY A 1003 0.32 6.58 -20.40
N ARG A 1004 0.39 7.91 -20.32
CA ARG A 1004 -0.34 8.69 -19.31
C ARG A 1004 -1.76 9.01 -19.76
N HIS A 1005 -2.73 8.71 -18.90
CA HIS A 1005 -4.17 8.96 -19.11
C HIS A 1005 -4.73 9.94 -18.08
N ARG A 1006 -5.86 10.59 -18.39
CA ARG A 1006 -6.57 11.48 -17.47
C ARG A 1006 -8.04 11.08 -17.36
N PHE A 1007 -8.55 10.99 -16.14
CA PHE A 1007 -9.97 10.85 -15.86
C PHE A 1007 -10.55 12.12 -15.22
N MET A 1008 -11.84 12.34 -15.40
CA MET A 1008 -12.63 13.38 -14.73
C MET A 1008 -13.94 12.75 -14.25
N VAL A 1009 -14.32 13.03 -13.01
CA VAL A 1009 -15.63 12.65 -12.45
C VAL A 1009 -16.50 13.90 -12.37
N ARG A 1010 -17.77 13.79 -12.77
CA ARG A 1010 -18.78 14.85 -12.68
C ARG A 1010 -19.95 14.38 -11.82
N ALA A 1011 -20.44 15.26 -10.97
CA ALA A 1011 -21.69 15.12 -10.22
C ALA A 1011 -22.71 16.17 -10.68
N CYS A 1012 -24.00 15.84 -10.62
CA CYS A 1012 -25.12 16.71 -10.97
C CYS A 1012 -26.30 16.51 -10.00
N ASP A 1013 -27.03 17.58 -9.68
CA ASP A 1013 -28.21 17.59 -8.79
C ASP A 1013 -29.56 17.42 -9.55
N GLU A 1014 -30.70 17.58 -8.86
CA GLU A 1014 -32.05 17.46 -9.44
C GLU A 1014 -32.49 18.69 -10.27
N VAL A 1015 -31.88 19.86 -10.08
CA VAL A 1015 -32.18 21.09 -10.86
C VAL A 1015 -31.22 21.32 -12.03
N GLY A 1016 -30.15 20.53 -12.14
CA GLY A 1016 -29.19 20.49 -13.23
C GLY A 1016 -27.90 21.31 -13.02
N LEU A 1017 -27.48 21.61 -11.79
CA LEU A 1017 -26.15 22.20 -11.54
C LEU A 1017 -25.09 21.08 -11.46
N GLU A 1018 -23.83 21.43 -11.70
CA GLU A 1018 -22.75 20.45 -11.91
C GLU A 1018 -21.45 20.83 -11.19
N ALA A 1019 -20.73 19.82 -10.69
CA ALA A 1019 -19.38 19.95 -10.16
C ALA A 1019 -18.44 18.83 -10.68
N THR A 1020 -17.12 19.06 -10.67
CA THR A 1020 -16.14 18.13 -11.25
C THR A 1020 -14.84 18.01 -10.46
N THR A 1021 -14.28 16.81 -10.42
CA THR A 1021 -12.89 16.53 -9.99
C THR A 1021 -12.12 15.70 -11.03
N SER A 1022 -10.78 15.63 -10.95
CA SER A 1022 -9.97 14.94 -11.96
C SER A 1022 -8.65 14.37 -11.41
N GLY A 1023 -8.13 13.33 -12.06
CA GLY A 1023 -6.85 12.70 -11.73
C GLY A 1023 -6.16 12.08 -12.94
N SER A 1024 -4.96 11.51 -12.75
CA SER A 1024 -4.20 10.87 -13.84
C SER A 1024 -3.43 9.64 -13.38
N PHE A 1025 -3.27 8.69 -14.29
CA PHE A 1025 -2.52 7.45 -14.08
C PHE A 1025 -1.60 7.17 -15.28
N ILE A 1026 -0.66 6.25 -15.10
CA ILE A 1026 0.15 5.67 -16.18
C ILE A 1026 -0.35 4.24 -16.42
N LEU A 1027 -0.77 3.96 -17.65
CA LEU A 1027 -1.01 2.60 -18.11
C LEU A 1027 0.31 2.03 -18.63
N ASP A 1028 0.79 0.96 -18.03
CA ASP A 1028 1.93 0.22 -18.56
C ASP A 1028 1.44 -1.06 -19.26
N ALA A 1029 1.48 -1.03 -20.58
CA ALA A 1029 1.10 -2.15 -21.45
C ALA A 1029 2.32 -2.87 -22.03
N THR A 1030 3.50 -2.63 -21.47
CA THR A 1030 4.77 -3.19 -21.91
C THR A 1030 5.08 -4.43 -21.10
N PRO A 1031 5.30 -5.61 -21.72
CA PRO A 1031 5.84 -6.75 -20.99
C PRO A 1031 7.30 -6.52 -20.57
N PRO A 1032 7.75 -7.14 -19.46
CA PRO A 1032 9.12 -7.02 -18.99
C PRO A 1032 10.13 -7.49 -20.05
N GLU A 1033 11.20 -6.73 -20.29
CA GLU A 1033 12.25 -7.10 -21.22
C GLU A 1033 13.14 -8.19 -20.60
N ILE A 1034 13.03 -9.42 -21.10
CA ILE A 1034 13.90 -10.55 -20.70
C ILE A 1034 15.04 -10.68 -21.72
N LEU A 1035 16.27 -10.58 -21.23
CA LEU A 1035 17.48 -10.61 -22.03
C LEU A 1035 18.42 -11.69 -21.50
N LEU A 1036 18.68 -12.73 -22.30
CA LEU A 1036 19.67 -13.75 -21.95
C LEU A 1036 21.10 -13.24 -22.22
N ALA A 1037 22.01 -13.57 -21.31
CA ALA A 1037 23.45 -13.48 -21.56
C ALA A 1037 23.84 -14.40 -22.73
N PRO A 1038 24.90 -14.10 -23.50
CA PRO A 1038 25.50 -15.08 -24.41
C PRO A 1038 25.99 -16.33 -23.65
N PHE A 1039 25.66 -17.53 -24.15
CA PHE A 1039 26.13 -18.80 -23.59
C PHE A 1039 26.14 -19.93 -24.63
N GLY A 1040 26.84 -21.03 -24.33
CA GLY A 1040 26.86 -22.22 -25.18
C GLY A 1040 25.50 -22.91 -25.26
N ASN A 1041 25.21 -23.55 -26.40
CA ASN A 1041 23.96 -24.30 -26.61
C ASN A 1041 24.12 -25.83 -26.48
N THR A 1042 25.31 -26.29 -26.12
CA THR A 1042 25.69 -27.71 -26.06
C THR A 1042 26.55 -27.94 -24.82
N PHE A 1043 26.15 -28.91 -23.98
CA PHE A 1043 26.79 -29.28 -22.71
C PHE A 1043 26.82 -30.80 -22.59
N TYR A 1044 27.53 -31.35 -21.60
CA TYR A 1044 27.50 -32.78 -21.30
C TYR A 1044 26.59 -33.10 -20.10
N VAL A 1045 25.99 -34.28 -20.10
CA VAL A 1045 25.25 -34.81 -18.94
C VAL A 1045 26.19 -34.87 -17.72
N GLY A 1046 25.75 -34.28 -16.62
CA GLY A 1046 26.55 -34.13 -15.39
C GLY A 1046 27.16 -32.74 -15.21
N GLU A 1047 27.14 -31.89 -16.23
CA GLU A 1047 27.57 -30.50 -16.10
C GLU A 1047 26.45 -29.63 -15.54
N ARG A 1048 26.77 -28.73 -14.61
CA ARG A 1048 25.84 -27.72 -14.10
C ARG A 1048 25.78 -26.58 -15.11
N VAL A 1049 24.59 -26.33 -15.67
CA VAL A 1049 24.40 -25.37 -16.77
C VAL A 1049 23.87 -24.06 -16.24
N TYR A 1050 24.64 -22.98 -16.40
CA TYR A 1050 24.21 -21.65 -15.97
C TYR A 1050 23.48 -20.92 -17.09
N ILE A 1051 22.26 -20.47 -16.79
CA ILE A 1051 21.46 -19.61 -17.65
C ILE A 1051 21.35 -18.27 -16.92
N ASN A 1052 21.99 -17.26 -17.49
CA ASN A 1052 22.07 -15.92 -16.92
C ASN A 1052 21.29 -14.95 -17.78
N GLY A 1053 20.82 -13.86 -17.18
CA GLY A 1053 20.21 -12.78 -17.93
C GLY A 1053 19.96 -11.52 -17.10
N SER A 1054 19.37 -10.53 -17.76
CA SER A 1054 18.62 -9.48 -17.11
C SER A 1054 17.12 -9.64 -17.34
N ILE A 1055 16.36 -9.06 -16.42
CA ILE A 1055 14.95 -8.74 -16.61
C ILE A 1055 14.75 -7.29 -16.18
N PHE A 1056 14.09 -6.50 -17.02
CA PHE A 1056 13.84 -5.09 -16.76
C PHE A 1056 12.40 -4.71 -17.08
N ASP A 1057 11.80 -3.90 -16.22
CA ASP A 1057 10.49 -3.29 -16.46
C ASP A 1057 10.35 -1.97 -15.69
N LEU A 1058 9.54 -1.04 -16.22
CA LEU A 1058 9.26 0.27 -15.62
C LEU A 1058 8.40 0.17 -14.37
N SER A 1059 7.51 -0.82 -14.33
CA SER A 1059 6.62 -1.09 -13.21
C SER A 1059 7.30 -1.95 -12.11
N GLY A 1060 8.50 -2.48 -12.38
CA GLY A 1060 9.21 -3.43 -11.53
C GLY A 1060 8.83 -4.88 -11.82
N ILE A 1061 9.52 -5.85 -11.21
CA ILE A 1061 9.35 -7.27 -11.51
C ILE A 1061 8.65 -7.99 -10.35
N ASP A 1062 7.49 -8.59 -10.64
CA ASP A 1062 6.71 -9.42 -9.71
C ASP A 1062 7.31 -10.83 -9.61
N SER A 1063 7.61 -11.45 -10.75
CA SER A 1063 8.12 -12.82 -10.76
C SER A 1063 8.95 -13.19 -11.98
N LEU A 1064 9.87 -14.11 -11.77
CA LEU A 1064 10.70 -14.73 -12.80
C LEU A 1064 10.72 -16.24 -12.58
N ILE A 1065 10.28 -16.99 -13.58
CA ILE A 1065 10.09 -18.45 -13.53
C ILE A 1065 10.88 -19.09 -14.66
N VAL A 1066 11.68 -20.10 -14.35
CA VAL A 1066 12.32 -20.97 -15.35
C VAL A 1066 11.53 -22.27 -15.46
N VAL A 1067 11.17 -22.64 -16.68
CA VAL A 1067 10.43 -23.85 -17.01
C VAL A 1067 11.32 -24.77 -17.84
N VAL A 1068 11.66 -25.93 -17.29
CA VAL A 1068 12.42 -26.98 -17.98
C VAL A 1068 11.57 -28.25 -18.08
N ASN A 1069 11.26 -28.69 -19.29
CA ASN A 1069 10.43 -29.88 -19.56
C ASN A 1069 9.07 -29.91 -18.81
N GLY A 1070 8.51 -28.74 -18.47
CA GLY A 1070 7.25 -28.61 -17.72
C GLY A 1070 7.39 -28.61 -16.20
N ASN A 1071 8.61 -28.70 -15.65
CA ASN A 1071 8.87 -28.36 -14.26
C ASN A 1071 9.13 -26.85 -14.15
N GLU A 1072 8.40 -26.16 -13.29
CA GLU A 1072 8.54 -24.73 -13.04
C GLU A 1072 9.38 -24.48 -11.78
N VAL A 1073 10.34 -23.56 -11.87
CA VAL A 1073 11.17 -23.10 -10.75
C VAL A 1073 11.05 -21.58 -10.67
N ASN A 1074 10.50 -21.07 -9.57
CA ASN A 1074 10.48 -19.64 -9.28
C ASN A 1074 11.90 -19.21 -8.84
N ILE A 1075 12.51 -18.31 -9.61
CA ILE A 1075 13.86 -17.78 -9.38
C ILE A 1075 13.85 -16.27 -9.06
N THR A 1076 12.69 -15.70 -8.69
CA THR A 1076 12.54 -14.26 -8.42
C THR A 1076 13.54 -13.75 -7.38
N ASN A 1077 13.80 -14.54 -6.33
CA ASN A 1077 14.77 -14.20 -5.28
C ASN A 1077 16.24 -14.19 -5.76
N THR A 1078 16.53 -14.65 -6.98
CA THR A 1078 17.86 -14.53 -7.62
C THR A 1078 18.06 -13.18 -8.31
N ILE A 1079 17.01 -12.35 -8.44
CA ILE A 1079 17.09 -11.04 -9.08
C ILE A 1079 17.82 -10.06 -8.15
N ILE A 1080 19.11 -9.84 -8.42
CA ILE A 1080 19.94 -8.85 -7.73
C ILE A 1080 20.20 -7.72 -8.72
N GLY A 1081 19.44 -6.63 -8.60
CA GLY A 1081 19.60 -5.46 -9.46
C GLY A 1081 19.14 -5.68 -10.91
N GLY A 1082 17.97 -6.29 -11.11
CA GLY A 1082 17.45 -6.61 -12.47
C GLY A 1082 18.23 -7.71 -13.20
N VAL A 1083 19.10 -8.43 -12.48
CA VAL A 1083 20.00 -9.46 -13.02
C VAL A 1083 19.77 -10.76 -12.27
N TRP A 1084 19.72 -11.87 -12.99
CA TRP A 1084 19.43 -13.19 -12.45
C TRP A 1084 20.39 -14.26 -12.99
N SER A 1085 20.53 -15.33 -12.23
CA SER A 1085 21.28 -16.53 -12.56
C SER A 1085 20.46 -17.75 -12.19
N TYR A 1086 20.39 -18.73 -13.10
CA TYR A 1086 19.78 -20.03 -12.84
C TYR A 1086 20.80 -21.14 -13.10
N ALA A 1087 21.17 -21.85 -12.04
CA ALA A 1087 21.96 -23.07 -12.12
C ALA A 1087 21.04 -24.26 -12.39
N TRP A 1088 21.20 -24.89 -13.56
CA TRP A 1088 20.42 -26.04 -13.98
C TRP A 1088 21.21 -27.34 -13.82
N GLU A 1089 20.75 -28.22 -12.94
CA GLU A 1089 21.36 -29.51 -12.68
C GLU A 1089 21.03 -30.54 -13.77
N THR A 1090 22.06 -31.07 -14.44
CA THR A 1090 21.87 -32.05 -15.53
C THR A 1090 22.25 -33.49 -15.18
N ALA A 1091 22.82 -33.74 -14.00
CA ALA A 1091 23.33 -35.07 -13.61
C ALA A 1091 22.26 -36.19 -13.55
N SER A 1092 20.98 -35.83 -13.42
CA SER A 1092 19.85 -36.77 -13.43
C SER A 1092 19.14 -36.89 -14.79
N LEU A 1093 19.67 -36.22 -15.83
CA LEU A 1093 19.06 -36.13 -17.16
C LEU A 1093 19.72 -37.08 -18.16
N ALA A 1094 19.03 -37.35 -19.26
CA ALA A 1094 19.56 -38.15 -20.36
C ALA A 1094 20.13 -37.25 -21.47
N PRO A 1095 21.05 -37.74 -22.32
CA PRO A 1095 21.45 -37.01 -23.52
C PRO A 1095 20.25 -36.71 -24.43
N GLY A 1096 20.16 -35.49 -24.96
CA GLY A 1096 19.04 -35.04 -25.79
C GLY A 1096 18.89 -33.53 -25.84
N ASN A 1097 17.85 -33.05 -26.53
CA ASN A 1097 17.53 -31.63 -26.61
C ASN A 1097 16.48 -31.26 -25.57
N TYR A 1098 16.75 -30.17 -24.84
CA TYR A 1098 15.94 -29.63 -23.76
C TYR A 1098 15.53 -28.20 -24.10
N THR A 1099 14.25 -27.88 -24.01
CA THR A 1099 13.77 -26.50 -24.12
C THR A 1099 13.69 -25.92 -22.73
N VAL A 1100 14.45 -24.86 -22.49
CA VAL A 1100 14.34 -24.03 -21.29
C VAL A 1100 13.58 -22.76 -21.66
N THR A 1101 12.55 -22.44 -20.88
CA THR A 1101 11.69 -21.28 -21.10
C THR A 1101 11.70 -20.40 -19.86
N ILE A 1102 12.00 -19.12 -20.04
CA ILE A 1102 12.07 -18.11 -18.99
C ILE A 1102 10.81 -17.25 -19.13
N VAL A 1103 9.99 -17.21 -18.09
CA VAL A 1103 8.75 -16.43 -18.02
C VAL A 1103 8.94 -15.35 -16.97
N GLY A 1104 8.86 -14.09 -17.39
CA GLY A 1104 8.95 -12.91 -16.52
C GLY A 1104 7.60 -12.22 -16.43
N ARG A 1105 7.27 -11.69 -15.25
CA ARG A 1105 6.08 -10.89 -14.99
C ARG A 1105 6.46 -9.59 -14.27
N ASP A 1106 5.87 -8.48 -14.68
CA ASP A 1106 6.03 -7.18 -14.00
C ASP A 1106 5.03 -7.01 -12.82
N CYS A 1107 5.21 -5.96 -12.01
CA CYS A 1107 4.32 -5.65 -10.88
C CYS A 1107 2.89 -5.26 -11.28
N VAL A 1108 2.60 -5.03 -12.56
CA VAL A 1108 1.26 -4.69 -13.06
C VAL A 1108 0.57 -5.85 -13.80
N GLY A 1109 1.25 -7.00 -13.93
CA GLY A 1109 0.73 -8.25 -14.46
C GLY A 1109 1.03 -8.55 -15.93
N ASN A 1110 1.79 -7.71 -16.66
CA ASN A 1110 2.23 -8.06 -18.01
C ASN A 1110 3.25 -9.22 -17.94
N THR A 1111 3.30 -10.05 -18.98
CA THR A 1111 4.17 -11.23 -19.02
C THR A 1111 4.95 -11.32 -20.32
N ALA A 1112 6.25 -11.62 -20.20
CA ALA A 1112 7.13 -11.91 -21.31
C ALA A 1112 7.65 -13.35 -21.23
N THR A 1113 8.11 -13.89 -22.36
CA THR A 1113 8.62 -15.26 -22.41
C THR A 1113 9.74 -15.39 -23.44
N VAL A 1114 10.85 -15.99 -23.04
CA VAL A 1114 12.00 -16.31 -23.89
C VAL A 1114 12.30 -17.79 -23.78
N SER A 1115 12.51 -18.48 -24.90
CA SER A 1115 12.86 -19.91 -24.93
C SER A 1115 14.18 -20.15 -25.65
N VAL A 1116 14.97 -21.08 -25.12
CA VAL A 1116 16.25 -21.52 -25.66
C VAL A 1116 16.28 -23.06 -25.70
N THR A 1117 16.93 -23.64 -26.72
CA THR A 1117 17.11 -25.09 -26.85
C THR A 1117 18.56 -25.45 -26.57
N LEU A 1118 18.78 -26.31 -25.59
CA LEU A 1118 20.08 -26.78 -25.14
C LEU A 1118 20.24 -28.26 -25.46
N THR A 1119 21.42 -28.66 -25.90
CA THR A 1119 21.75 -30.05 -26.25
C THR A 1119 22.64 -30.66 -25.17
N LEU A 1120 22.15 -31.69 -24.48
CA LEU A 1120 22.97 -32.50 -23.59
C LEU A 1120 23.57 -33.68 -24.35
N LEU A 1121 24.90 -33.81 -24.34
CA LEU A 1121 25.64 -34.91 -24.92
C LEU A 1121 26.08 -35.91 -23.85
N GLU A 1122 26.29 -37.16 -24.25
CA GLU A 1122 26.92 -38.17 -23.41
C GLU A 1122 28.42 -37.87 -23.28
N ARG A 1123 28.95 -37.83 -22.06
CA ARG A 1123 30.39 -37.63 -21.82
C ARG A 1123 31.13 -38.90 -22.25
N ALA A 1124 32.13 -38.77 -23.11
CA ALA A 1124 32.98 -39.90 -23.46
C ALA A 1124 33.80 -40.32 -22.22
N GLU A 1125 33.83 -41.62 -21.90
CA GLU A 1125 34.71 -42.13 -20.83
C GLU A 1125 36.18 -41.90 -21.21
N GLU A 1126 36.87 -41.01 -20.51
CA GLU A 1126 38.32 -40.97 -20.55
C GLU A 1126 38.88 -42.19 -19.81
N HIS A 1127 39.29 -43.22 -20.58
CA HIS A 1127 40.15 -44.27 -20.04
C HIS A 1127 41.50 -43.66 -19.64
N PRO A 1128 41.97 -43.85 -18.39
CA PRO A 1128 43.29 -43.36 -17.99
C PRO A 1128 44.40 -44.01 -18.83
N HIS A 1129 45.36 -43.19 -19.26
CA HIS A 1129 46.45 -43.60 -20.16
C HIS A 1129 47.24 -44.82 -19.62
N GLY A 1130 47.31 -45.88 -20.43
CA GLY A 1130 48.04 -47.11 -20.10
C GLY A 1130 48.50 -47.93 -21.31
N GLU A 1131 49.66 -47.54 -21.86
CA GLU A 1131 50.56 -48.33 -22.73
C GLU A 1131 50.07 -48.88 -24.11
N THR A 1132 51.05 -49.23 -24.94
CA THR A 1132 50.95 -49.44 -26.39
C THR A 1132 50.72 -50.90 -26.82
N ALA A 1133 49.91 -51.13 -27.87
CA ALA A 1133 50.21 -52.12 -28.92
C ALA A 1133 49.43 -51.83 -30.22
N ALA A 1134 49.84 -52.44 -31.34
CA ALA A 1134 49.38 -52.10 -32.70
C ALA A 1134 48.40 -53.14 -33.32
N GLU A 1135 48.05 -52.91 -34.59
CA GLU A 1135 47.18 -53.71 -35.49
C GLU A 1135 45.66 -53.57 -35.25
N GLY A 1136 44.79 -53.46 -36.28
CA GLY A 1136 45.04 -53.30 -37.71
C GLY A 1136 43.77 -53.51 -38.57
N GLY A 1137 43.50 -52.61 -39.54
CA GLY A 1137 42.37 -52.70 -40.49
C GLY A 1137 40.99 -52.40 -39.89
N HIS A 1138 39.97 -51.97 -40.62
CA HIS A 1138 39.84 -51.70 -42.06
C HIS A 1138 38.95 -50.47 -42.31
N SER A 1139 39.12 -49.88 -43.50
CA SER A 1139 38.28 -48.85 -44.12
C SER A 1139 36.77 -49.14 -44.08
N HIS A 1140 35.94 -48.09 -44.07
CA HIS A 1140 35.09 -47.77 -45.25
C HIS A 1140 34.60 -46.30 -45.25
N LEU A 1141 34.26 -45.80 -46.44
CA LEU A 1141 33.88 -44.42 -46.73
C LEU A 1141 32.36 -44.22 -46.81
N LEU A 1142 31.95 -42.99 -46.49
CA LEU A 1142 30.79 -42.18 -46.95
C LEU A 1142 30.34 -42.41 -48.44
N PRO A 1143 29.21 -41.84 -48.97
CA PRO A 1143 27.96 -41.28 -48.36
C PRO A 1143 26.62 -41.45 -49.20
N VAL A 1144 25.53 -40.77 -48.77
CA VAL A 1144 24.30 -40.25 -49.48
C VAL A 1144 23.24 -41.19 -50.15
N VAL A 1145 21.94 -40.91 -49.90
CA VAL A 1145 20.83 -40.52 -50.85
C VAL A 1145 19.41 -40.91 -50.38
N LEU A 1146 18.48 -39.96 -50.59
CA LEU A 1146 17.03 -39.93 -50.36
C LEU A 1146 16.21 -41.18 -50.80
N ALA A 1147 15.04 -41.33 -50.17
CA ALA A 1147 13.78 -41.49 -50.92
C ALA A 1147 12.56 -40.93 -50.14
N SER A 1148 11.83 -40.00 -50.75
CA SER A 1148 10.50 -39.56 -50.32
C SER A 1148 9.43 -40.10 -51.28
N VAL A 1149 8.27 -40.50 -50.76
CA VAL A 1149 7.06 -40.74 -51.57
C VAL A 1149 5.84 -40.25 -50.81
N ALA A 1150 5.01 -39.44 -51.47
CA ALA A 1150 3.80 -38.87 -50.92
C ALA A 1150 2.55 -39.67 -51.31
N ALA A 1151 1.49 -39.57 -50.49
CA ALA A 1151 0.10 -39.77 -50.92
C ALA A 1151 -0.80 -38.85 -50.09
N ALA A 1152 -1.82 -38.26 -50.71
CA ALA A 1152 -2.66 -37.22 -50.10
C ALA A 1152 -4.15 -37.41 -50.42
N VAL A 1153 -4.98 -36.60 -49.74
CA VAL A 1153 -6.37 -36.22 -50.04
C VAL A 1153 -7.51 -36.91 -49.25
N VAL A 1154 -7.88 -36.24 -48.14
CA VAL A 1154 -9.23 -35.75 -47.75
C VAL A 1154 -10.46 -36.69 -47.73
N VAL A 1155 -11.09 -36.81 -46.55
CA VAL A 1155 -12.55 -36.62 -46.32
C VAL A 1155 -12.74 -35.81 -45.02
N ALA A 1156 -13.75 -34.95 -44.95
CA ALA A 1156 -14.04 -34.09 -43.79
C ALA A 1156 -15.54 -34.14 -43.36
N LEU A 1157 -15.81 -33.68 -42.12
CA LEU A 1157 -17.13 -33.35 -41.53
C LEU A 1157 -18.08 -34.55 -41.26
N ILE A 1158 -18.77 -34.66 -40.12
CA ILE A 1158 -19.84 -33.76 -39.65
C ILE A 1158 -20.10 -33.91 -38.12
N LEU A 1159 -20.18 -32.75 -37.43
CA LEU A 1159 -21.05 -32.34 -36.30
C LEU A 1159 -21.65 -33.38 -35.33
N PHE A 1160 -21.60 -33.08 -34.01
CA PHE A 1160 -22.75 -32.45 -33.33
C PHE A 1160 -22.43 -31.79 -31.96
N MET A 1161 -22.92 -30.56 -31.76
CA MET A 1161 -23.12 -29.95 -30.43
C MET A 1161 -24.56 -30.19 -29.97
N VAL A 1162 -24.81 -30.45 -28.69
CA VAL A 1162 -26.13 -30.16 -28.08
C VAL A 1162 -25.97 -29.36 -26.79
N ARG A 1163 -26.25 -28.06 -26.86
CA ARG A 1163 -26.80 -27.31 -25.73
C ARG A 1163 -28.30 -27.65 -25.63
N ARG A 1164 -28.79 -28.11 -24.46
CA ARG A 1164 -29.79 -27.38 -23.64
C ARG A 1164 -30.42 -28.21 -22.50
N ARG A 1165 -30.46 -27.56 -21.34
CA ARG A 1165 -31.50 -27.58 -20.27
C ARG A 1165 -31.71 -28.85 -19.43
N GLY A 1166 -31.58 -28.69 -18.11
CA GLY A 1166 -32.25 -29.51 -17.09
C GLY A 1166 -31.42 -29.71 -15.84
N GLY A 1167 -31.47 -28.76 -14.89
CA GLY A 1167 -30.66 -28.70 -13.68
C GLY A 1167 -30.31 -27.26 -13.38
#